data_AF-A0AAQ3S4V9-F1
#
_entry.id   AF-A0AAQ3S4V9-F1
#
_cell.length_a   1.000
_cell.length_b   1.000
_cell.length_c   1.000
_cell.angle_alpha   90.00
_cell.angle_beta   90.00
_cell.angle_gamma   90.00
#
_symmetry.space_group_name_H-M   'P 1'
#
loop_
_entity.id
_entity.type
_entity.pdbx_description
1 polymer ?
#
loop_
_entity_poly.entity_id
_entity_poly.type
_entity_poly.pdbx_seq_one_letter_code
_entity_poly.pdbx_strand_id
1 'polypeptide(L)'
;MSYTSSSSKSKLRWIYDAFISFRGEDTRKNFVSHLYSALANAGVNTFLDDEKLAKGQQLKTELFHAIEGSQISIVVFSENYISSRWCLDELVKIMECHASRGQVVLPVFYGLFPSFLRRLHDVNFEVILEKNSDLHRVKQWKKALGDAADFAGWEVSKYRSDDFVVKEIVSEVLERLDRTYMSITDFPVGLECRVEHCIGLLRKETRGAYILGIWGMGGIGKTTIAKAIYNEIRYEFKHKSFLANIREVWQRDQGQIDLQERLLSDILKTEKVKVYSSDWGKAMIKETLCTKRVLVVLDDVNTLEQLSALCGNGNGIVQGSVIIITTRDVRLLNVLEVDHVYEVEEMNEIESLELFSWHAFKEANPSKAFLELSKQVVTYCGALPLALEVLGSYLYKRREKEWQSVLSKLKEIPNDKIQEKLKISYDGLTDDTEKDIFLDICCFFIGKDRGYVTEILNGCGLHAEIGITVLIERSLIKVEKNNKLGIHDLLRDMGREIVRRSSPLEPQKRSRLWVHDDVLDILTEHTGTGVIEGLALKMQRTSGVCFGTETFGKMKRLRLLKLDNVQVAGDYGHLPKQLRWVDWKAFSLTHIPENFYQENIVAIDLKYSYLKLVWKVPQFLERLKFLNLSHSKYLSKTPDFSKLPNLEKLILKGCPSLNEVHHSIGDLSNLLLLNLKDCTCLGNLPMVIYKLKSLQTLILSGCSNIDKLEEDIGQMESLTTLIADNTSLKQVPFAIVRSKQIGYISLCGYEGLARDVFPSLIWTLMSHTRGTLSCFQPFGIMPTSIVSMNIQDNNLVNLLSKVGEFSKLRSISVQCDSDFQLTQELRSILHKLCNVNSSEPESAHQSQIPDNSMASYLIGMGSYQQVFDMLSNSISKVLRTNSCTDFVLPGDNYPYWLAYTGEGYSVPFQVPEDSDCRMKGMLLCVVYSSTPGNMATQNLTNIFIFNYTKCTFQIYKQATTMFFSDEDWQGVISNLGPGDNVEIFVGVGDGITAKKTAVYLIYGQSITMRLESLGLSAQESPELSVILLPKMSARPTNDVEMKAKKPKKNIISKIRSIVRALKCFVSIIIIIITSVQPTQIHTIPPYFPVILKPFNIYKTPSQLCSVAWGLMVDP
;
A
#
# COMPACT_ATOMS: atom_id res chain seq x y z
N MET A 1 -28.14 -3.07 15.69
CA MET A 1 -27.41 -3.86 16.71
C MET A 1 -26.75 -2.90 17.67
N SER A 2 -26.91 -3.15 18.96
CA SER A 2 -26.45 -2.31 20.06
C SER A 2 -24.92 -2.26 20.11
N TYR A 3 -24.39 -1.07 19.87
CA TYR A 3 -22.98 -0.73 19.99
C TYR A 3 -22.49 -1.05 21.41
N THR A 4 -21.56 -1.99 21.53
CA THR A 4 -20.66 -2.06 22.68
C THR A 4 -19.74 -0.85 22.59
N SER A 5 -20.05 0.17 23.38
CA SER A 5 -19.11 1.23 23.68
C SER A 5 -17.88 0.59 24.29
N SER A 6 -16.75 0.63 23.58
CA SER A 6 -15.46 0.54 24.23
C SER A 6 -15.41 1.74 25.17
N SER A 7 -15.66 1.50 26.46
CA SER A 7 -15.42 2.52 27.46
C SER A 7 -13.94 2.84 27.38
N SER A 8 -13.64 4.03 26.90
CA SER A 8 -12.36 4.66 27.14
C SER A 8 -12.15 4.58 28.65
N LYS A 9 -11.21 3.74 29.10
CA LYS A 9 -10.72 3.81 30.48
C LYS A 9 -10.16 5.22 30.60
N SER A 10 -10.96 6.13 31.13
CA SER A 10 -10.52 7.47 31.46
C SER A 10 -9.26 7.31 32.29
N LYS A 11 -8.14 7.89 31.82
CA LYS A 11 -6.88 7.88 32.56
C LYS A 11 -7.20 8.39 33.98
N LEU A 12 -6.94 7.55 34.99
CA LEU A 12 -7.13 7.91 36.39
C LEU A 12 -6.30 9.18 36.65
N ARG A 13 -6.97 10.30 36.92
CA ARG A 13 -6.30 11.57 37.18
C ARG A 13 -5.95 11.61 38.66
N TRP A 14 -4.71 11.27 38.99
CA TRP A 14 -4.17 11.39 40.35
C TRP A 14 -4.07 12.88 40.71
N ILE A 15 -4.53 13.23 41.90
CA ILE A 15 -4.49 14.58 42.50
C ILE A 15 -3.15 14.80 43.21
N TYR A 16 -2.58 13.73 43.78
CA TYR A 16 -1.31 13.73 44.47
C TYR A 16 -0.38 12.66 43.90
N ASP A 17 0.91 12.95 43.90
CA ASP A 17 1.94 12.01 43.45
C ASP A 17 2.12 10.89 44.49
N ALA A 18 2.13 11.27 45.78
CA ALA A 18 2.29 10.35 46.89
C ALA A 18 1.39 10.71 48.08
N PHE A 19 0.94 9.69 48.82
CA PHE A 19 0.29 9.79 50.12
C PHE A 19 1.19 9.13 51.17
N ILE A 20 1.34 9.74 52.36
CA ILE A 20 2.09 9.12 53.47
C ILE A 20 1.09 8.73 54.57
N SER A 21 0.99 7.43 54.85
CA SER A 21 0.24 6.92 56.01
C SER A 21 1.22 6.61 57.14
N PHE A 22 0.99 7.17 58.32
CA PHE A 22 1.91 7.03 59.46
C PHE A 22 1.21 7.28 60.80
N ARG A 23 1.84 6.86 61.89
CA ARG A 23 1.41 7.23 63.24
C ARG A 23 2.07 8.55 63.66
N GLY A 24 1.25 9.58 63.81
CA GLY A 24 1.72 10.94 64.13
C GLY A 24 2.52 11.06 65.43
N GLU A 25 2.16 10.31 66.48
CA GLU A 25 2.88 10.34 67.76
C GLU A 25 4.31 9.80 67.67
N ASP A 26 4.54 8.81 66.79
CA ASP A 26 5.81 8.08 66.73
C ASP A 26 6.81 8.73 65.75
N THR A 27 6.32 9.13 64.58
CA THR A 27 7.18 9.38 63.41
C THR A 27 7.07 10.77 62.80
N ARG A 28 6.15 11.62 63.29
CA ARG A 28 5.84 12.92 62.66
C ARG A 28 6.99 13.93 62.67
N LYS A 29 7.64 14.11 63.83
CA LYS A 29 8.66 15.16 64.02
C LYS A 29 10.08 14.73 63.65
N ASN A 30 10.27 13.45 63.32
CA ASN A 30 11.57 12.85 63.00
C ASN A 30 11.57 12.33 61.54
N PHE A 31 11.37 11.03 61.32
CA PHE A 31 11.50 10.37 60.03
C PHE A 31 10.54 10.93 58.96
N VAL A 32 9.24 11.10 59.29
CA VAL A 32 8.23 11.52 58.30
C VAL A 32 8.41 12.98 57.88
N SER A 33 8.80 13.88 58.78
CA SER A 33 9.08 15.28 58.41
C SER A 33 10.27 15.39 57.46
N HIS A 34 11.33 14.61 57.69
CA HIS A 34 12.48 14.52 56.80
C HIS A 34 12.12 13.90 55.44
N LEU A 35 11.35 12.81 55.44
CA LEU A 35 10.88 12.16 54.21
C LEU A 35 9.99 13.10 53.38
N TYR A 36 9.02 13.76 54.01
CA TYR A 36 8.13 14.72 53.34
C TYR A 36 8.93 15.90 52.76
N SER A 37 9.86 16.46 53.54
CA SER A 37 10.72 17.56 53.06
C SER A 37 11.59 17.12 51.87
N ALA A 38 12.15 15.91 51.91
CA ALA A 38 12.97 15.38 50.83
C ALA A 38 12.15 15.13 49.55
N LEU A 39 10.93 14.58 49.68
CA LEU A 39 9.99 14.41 48.57
C LEU A 39 9.59 15.77 47.97
N ALA A 40 9.27 16.76 48.81
CA ALA A 40 8.93 18.11 48.37
C ALA A 40 10.10 18.81 47.66
N ASN A 41 11.33 18.69 48.19
CA ASN A 41 12.54 19.21 47.55
C ASN A 41 12.84 18.53 46.21
N ALA A 42 12.44 17.26 46.05
CA ALA A 42 12.50 16.53 44.80
C ALA A 42 11.34 16.86 43.83
N GLY A 43 10.44 17.78 44.21
CA GLY A 43 9.32 18.24 43.39
C GLY A 43 8.14 17.27 43.35
N VAL A 44 8.02 16.33 44.29
CA VAL A 44 6.91 15.38 44.41
C VAL A 44 5.74 16.05 45.15
N ASN A 45 4.54 16.05 44.55
CA ASN A 45 3.33 16.59 45.19
C ASN A 45 2.75 15.57 46.18
N THR A 46 3.31 15.54 47.40
CA THR A 46 2.90 14.62 48.45
C THR A 46 1.73 15.20 49.28
N PHE A 47 0.75 14.36 49.63
CA PHE A 47 -0.28 14.68 50.61
C PHE A 47 0.18 14.26 52.01
N LEU A 48 0.11 15.22 52.94
CA LEU A 48 0.33 15.04 54.37
C LEU A 48 -0.87 15.66 55.10
N ASP A 49 -1.50 14.86 55.95
CA ASP A 49 -2.72 15.08 56.71
C ASP A 49 -2.82 16.43 57.43
N ASP A 50 -1.75 16.94 58.06
CA ASP A 50 -1.83 18.19 58.84
C ASP A 50 -1.53 19.49 58.05
N GLU A 51 -0.97 19.42 56.83
CA GLU A 51 -0.56 20.63 56.08
C GLU A 51 -1.58 21.08 55.01
N LYS A 52 -2.40 20.19 54.47
CA LYS A 52 -3.29 20.47 53.31
C LYS A 52 -4.79 20.40 53.61
N LEU A 53 -5.22 20.05 54.82
CA LEU A 53 -6.64 20.02 55.19
C LEU A 53 -7.19 21.43 55.49
N ALA A 54 -8.31 21.78 54.86
CA ALA A 54 -8.98 23.06 55.12
C ALA A 54 -9.68 23.02 56.49
N LYS A 55 -9.46 24.05 57.33
CA LYS A 55 -10.10 24.15 58.64
C LYS A 55 -11.63 24.21 58.48
N GLY A 56 -12.35 23.27 59.08
CA GLY A 56 -13.83 23.24 59.10
C GLY A 56 -14.51 22.11 58.30
N GLN A 57 -13.75 21.22 57.64
CA GLN A 57 -14.31 20.08 56.89
C GLN A 57 -14.24 18.74 57.65
N GLN A 58 -15.02 17.75 57.20
CA GLN A 58 -15.07 16.42 57.80
C GLN A 58 -13.83 15.61 57.42
N LEU A 59 -12.85 15.54 58.35
CA LEU A 59 -11.52 14.93 58.16
C LEU A 59 -11.52 13.56 57.45
N LYS A 60 -12.45 12.66 57.78
CA LYS A 60 -12.45 11.29 57.25
C LYS A 60 -12.69 11.24 55.75
N THR A 61 -13.55 12.12 55.24
CA THR A 61 -14.00 12.09 53.84
C THR A 61 -12.93 12.65 52.91
N GLU A 62 -12.29 13.76 53.30
CA GLU A 62 -11.18 14.36 52.53
C GLU A 62 -9.95 13.45 52.51
N LEU A 63 -9.65 12.78 53.62
CA LEU A 63 -8.49 11.90 53.71
C LEU A 63 -8.63 10.65 52.83
N PHE A 64 -9.81 10.01 52.81
CA PHE A 64 -10.06 8.89 51.91
C PHE A 64 -10.05 9.34 50.44
N HIS A 65 -10.52 10.54 50.14
CA HIS A 65 -10.42 11.13 48.81
C HIS A 65 -8.96 11.42 48.42
N ALA A 66 -8.10 11.81 49.37
CA ALA A 66 -6.67 11.99 49.13
C ALA A 66 -5.98 10.65 48.86
N ILE A 67 -6.29 9.59 49.61
CA ILE A 67 -5.79 8.23 49.35
C ILE A 67 -6.20 7.75 47.95
N GLU A 68 -7.49 7.87 47.62
CA GLU A 68 -8.04 7.49 46.31
C GLU A 68 -7.44 8.30 45.15
N GLY A 69 -7.05 9.55 45.43
CA GLY A 69 -6.44 10.47 44.49
C GLY A 69 -4.92 10.40 44.42
N SER A 70 -4.26 9.49 45.13
CA SER A 70 -2.79 9.41 45.16
C SER A 70 -2.25 8.26 44.32
N GLN A 71 -1.21 8.48 43.52
CA GLN A 71 -0.62 7.43 42.68
C GLN A 71 0.20 6.41 43.48
N ILE A 72 0.94 6.90 44.49
CA ILE A 72 1.80 6.09 45.38
C ILE A 72 1.32 6.29 46.81
N SER A 73 1.28 5.22 47.61
CA SER A 73 1.04 5.26 49.04
C SER A 73 2.26 4.71 49.78
N ILE A 74 2.92 5.57 50.56
CA ILE A 74 4.04 5.22 51.43
C ILE A 74 3.47 4.94 52.82
N VAL A 75 3.62 3.72 53.31
CA VAL A 75 3.07 3.30 54.60
C VAL A 75 4.21 3.12 55.60
N VAL A 76 4.29 4.00 56.59
CA VAL A 76 5.33 3.98 57.62
C VAL A 76 4.81 3.24 58.85
N PHE A 77 5.17 1.97 58.97
CA PHE A 77 4.85 1.13 60.12
C PHE A 77 5.79 1.43 61.29
N SER A 78 5.23 1.93 62.39
CA SER A 78 5.89 2.18 63.67
C SER A 78 5.26 1.35 64.80
N GLU A 79 5.91 1.30 65.96
CA GLU A 79 5.49 0.49 67.11
C GLU A 79 4.00 0.69 67.49
N ASN A 80 3.51 1.93 67.47
CA ASN A 80 2.12 2.24 67.81
C ASN A 80 1.21 2.45 66.57
N TYR A 81 1.62 2.01 65.39
CA TYR A 81 0.78 2.14 64.19
C TYR A 81 -0.55 1.38 64.32
N ILE A 82 -0.50 0.17 64.87
CA ILE A 82 -1.66 -0.72 65.04
C ILE A 82 -2.61 -0.29 66.18
N SER A 83 -2.20 0.60 67.08
CA SER A 83 -3.07 1.12 68.14
C SER A 83 -4.02 2.22 67.63
N SER A 84 -3.79 2.74 66.42
CA SER A 84 -4.63 3.77 65.81
C SER A 84 -5.68 3.18 64.88
N ARG A 85 -6.97 3.33 65.23
CA ARG A 85 -8.09 3.02 64.34
C ARG A 85 -8.03 3.82 63.02
N TRP A 86 -7.45 5.01 63.03
CA TRP A 86 -7.30 5.85 61.84
C TRP A 86 -6.28 5.27 60.86
N CYS A 87 -5.05 4.98 61.32
CA CYS A 87 -4.01 4.40 60.46
C CYS A 87 -4.42 3.02 59.88
N LEU A 88 -5.20 2.23 60.63
CA LEU A 88 -5.74 0.97 60.16
C LEU A 88 -6.85 1.12 59.10
N ASP A 89 -7.74 2.12 59.28
CA ASP A 89 -8.75 2.47 58.28
C ASP A 89 -8.12 2.99 56.98
N GLU A 90 -7.08 3.83 57.09
CA GLU A 90 -6.28 4.30 55.95
C GLU A 90 -5.64 3.13 55.21
N LEU A 91 -5.00 2.21 55.94
CA LEU A 91 -4.34 1.06 55.34
C LEU A 91 -5.32 0.16 54.57
N VAL A 92 -6.50 -0.10 55.14
CA VAL A 92 -7.56 -0.84 54.41
C VAL A 92 -7.92 -0.12 53.12
N LYS A 93 -8.10 1.21 53.18
CA LYS A 93 -8.45 1.99 52.00
C LYS A 93 -7.33 2.01 50.95
N ILE A 94 -6.07 2.09 51.36
CA ILE A 94 -4.90 2.00 50.48
C ILE A 94 -4.86 0.65 49.79
N MET A 95 -5.05 -0.45 50.51
CA MET A 95 -5.06 -1.80 49.93
C MET A 95 -6.24 -2.02 48.97
N GLU A 96 -7.41 -1.44 49.27
CA GLU A 96 -8.53 -1.41 48.33
C GLU A 96 -8.18 -0.64 47.04
N CYS A 97 -7.52 0.51 47.16
CA CYS A 97 -7.10 1.33 46.02
C CYS A 97 -5.98 0.67 45.22
N HIS A 98 -5.07 -0.05 45.87
CA HIS A 98 -4.07 -0.90 45.21
C HIS A 98 -4.76 -1.95 44.33
N ALA A 99 -5.71 -2.69 44.88
CA ALA A 99 -6.42 -3.77 44.18
C ALA A 99 -7.34 -3.26 43.06
N SER A 100 -8.03 -2.13 43.27
CA SER A 100 -9.05 -1.62 42.34
C SER A 100 -8.53 -0.61 41.32
N ARG A 101 -7.53 0.20 41.68
CA ARG A 101 -7.01 1.31 40.87
C ARG A 101 -5.53 1.17 40.49
N GLY A 102 -4.84 0.13 40.96
CA GLY A 102 -3.42 -0.11 40.67
C GLY A 102 -2.48 0.88 41.37
N GLN A 103 -2.91 1.49 42.47
CA GLN A 103 -2.07 2.37 43.29
C GLN A 103 -0.83 1.62 43.79
N VAL A 104 0.36 2.23 43.74
CA VAL A 104 1.59 1.56 44.23
C VAL A 104 1.70 1.70 45.74
N VAL A 105 1.99 0.61 46.45
CA VAL A 105 2.16 0.61 47.91
C VAL A 105 3.62 0.37 48.26
N LEU A 106 4.19 1.26 49.07
CA LEU A 106 5.59 1.24 49.49
C LEU A 106 5.68 1.16 51.02
N PRO A 107 5.87 -0.03 51.61
CA PRO A 107 5.97 -0.16 53.06
C PRO A 107 7.37 0.24 53.58
N VAL A 108 7.38 0.97 54.68
CA VAL A 108 8.58 1.36 55.43
C VAL A 108 8.40 0.87 56.87
N PHE A 109 9.26 -0.01 57.32
CA PHE A 109 9.22 -0.60 58.65
C PHE A 109 10.19 0.15 59.57
N TYR A 110 9.66 1.09 60.34
CA TYR A 110 10.40 1.98 61.24
C TYR A 110 10.40 1.42 62.67
N GLY A 111 11.51 0.79 63.08
CA GLY A 111 11.63 0.15 64.39
C GLY A 111 10.88 -1.19 64.54
N LEU A 112 10.43 -1.77 63.43
CA LEU A 112 9.69 -3.04 63.39
C LEU A 112 10.22 -3.97 62.30
N PHE A 113 9.98 -5.28 62.47
CA PHE A 113 10.28 -6.29 61.46
C PHE A 113 9.02 -6.66 60.66
N PRO A 114 9.09 -6.87 59.33
CA PRO A 114 7.94 -7.31 58.54
C PRO A 114 7.30 -8.61 59.06
N SER A 115 8.13 -9.51 59.61
CA SER A 115 7.69 -10.77 60.23
C SER A 115 6.81 -10.57 61.46
N PHE A 116 6.97 -9.45 62.20
CA PHE A 116 6.09 -9.09 63.31
C PHE A 116 4.66 -8.84 62.81
N LEU A 117 4.53 -8.09 61.71
CA LEU A 117 3.22 -7.78 61.11
C LEU A 117 2.56 -9.02 60.49
N ARG A 118 3.34 -9.94 59.90
CA ARG A 118 2.82 -11.22 59.39
C ARG A 118 2.32 -12.16 60.50
N ARG A 119 3.00 -12.19 61.64
CA ARG A 119 2.65 -13.06 62.80
C ARG A 119 1.47 -12.54 63.62
N LEU A 120 1.01 -11.31 63.37
CA LEU A 120 -0.20 -10.77 64.00
C LEU A 120 -1.49 -11.55 63.64
N HIS A 121 -1.43 -12.53 62.72
CA HIS A 121 -2.50 -13.52 62.52
C HIS A 121 -2.79 -14.36 63.77
N ASP A 122 -1.77 -14.68 64.57
CA ASP A 122 -1.87 -15.55 65.76
C ASP A 122 -2.10 -14.80 67.08
N VAL A 123 -1.97 -13.47 67.07
CA VAL A 123 -2.14 -12.64 68.28
C VAL A 123 -3.58 -12.13 68.37
N ASN A 124 -4.13 -12.18 69.59
CA ASN A 124 -5.50 -11.74 69.84
C ASN A 124 -5.58 -10.20 69.81
N PHE A 125 -5.90 -9.64 68.63
CA PHE A 125 -6.09 -8.20 68.38
C PHE A 125 -7.09 -7.53 69.35
N GLU A 126 -7.96 -8.32 69.98
CA GLU A 126 -8.95 -7.87 70.98
C GLU A 126 -8.31 -7.26 72.24
N VAL A 127 -7.02 -7.47 72.50
CA VAL A 127 -6.33 -6.87 73.65
C VAL A 127 -5.85 -5.44 73.37
N ILE A 128 -5.66 -5.07 72.10
CA ILE A 128 -5.03 -3.79 71.68
C ILE A 128 -6.08 -2.70 71.36
N LEU A 129 -7.31 -3.09 71.00
CA LEU A 129 -8.40 -2.18 70.67
C LEU A 129 -9.57 -2.45 71.61
N GLU A 130 -10.08 -1.39 72.28
CA GLU A 130 -11.16 -1.48 73.27
C GLU A 130 -12.30 -2.41 72.86
N LYS A 131 -12.89 -3.11 73.86
CA LYS A 131 -13.91 -4.19 73.83
C LYS A 131 -15.18 -3.97 72.98
N ASN A 132 -15.30 -2.87 72.23
CA ASN A 132 -16.47 -2.51 71.41
C ASN A 132 -16.15 -2.38 69.90
N SER A 133 -15.17 -3.14 69.39
CA SER A 133 -14.77 -3.07 67.97
C SER A 133 -15.52 -4.11 67.13
N ASP A 134 -16.13 -3.67 66.01
CA ASP A 134 -16.87 -4.54 65.08
C ASP A 134 -15.98 -5.67 64.52
N LEU A 135 -16.40 -6.92 64.76
CA LEU A 135 -15.67 -8.14 64.39
C LEU A 135 -15.36 -8.21 62.89
N HIS A 136 -16.20 -7.58 62.05
CA HIS A 136 -15.97 -7.50 60.61
C HIS A 136 -14.79 -6.58 60.25
N ARG A 137 -14.67 -5.43 60.92
CA ARG A 137 -13.57 -4.46 60.70
C ARG A 137 -12.22 -5.01 61.16
N VAL A 138 -12.20 -5.72 62.28
CA VAL A 138 -10.96 -6.36 62.78
C VAL A 138 -10.41 -7.37 61.77
N LYS A 139 -11.28 -8.13 61.08
CA LYS A 139 -10.85 -9.03 60.00
C LYS A 139 -10.26 -8.28 58.81
N GLN A 140 -10.86 -7.16 58.42
CA GLN A 140 -10.34 -6.31 57.32
C GLN A 140 -8.97 -5.72 57.66
N TRP A 141 -8.79 -5.21 58.88
CA TRP A 141 -7.51 -4.67 59.34
C TRP A 141 -6.41 -5.74 59.37
N LYS A 142 -6.71 -6.94 59.90
CA LYS A 142 -5.77 -8.08 59.91
C LYS A 142 -5.30 -8.42 58.49
N LYS A 143 -6.25 -8.51 57.54
CA LYS A 143 -5.94 -8.80 56.14
C LYS A 143 -5.06 -7.72 55.52
N ALA A 144 -5.44 -6.45 55.66
CA ALA A 144 -4.67 -5.34 55.07
C ALA A 144 -3.24 -5.23 55.61
N LEU A 145 -3.03 -5.52 56.91
CA LEU A 145 -1.70 -5.58 57.51
C LEU A 145 -0.86 -6.75 56.98
N GLY A 146 -1.47 -7.93 56.83
CA GLY A 146 -0.82 -9.10 56.23
C GLY A 146 -0.40 -8.82 54.78
N ASP A 147 -1.35 -8.38 53.95
CA ASP A 147 -1.13 -8.08 52.54
C ASP A 147 -0.05 -6.99 52.37
N ALA A 148 -0.06 -5.93 53.20
CA ALA A 148 0.94 -4.87 53.15
C ALA A 148 2.35 -5.33 53.59
N ALA A 149 2.44 -6.28 54.52
CA ALA A 149 3.72 -6.84 54.98
C ALA A 149 4.37 -7.81 53.97
N ASP A 150 3.62 -8.26 52.97
CA ASP A 150 4.12 -9.12 51.89
C ASP A 150 4.78 -8.34 50.75
N PHE A 151 4.55 -7.02 50.67
CA PHE A 151 5.32 -6.16 49.77
C PHE A 151 6.77 -5.99 50.22
N ALA A 152 7.68 -5.91 49.26
CA ALA A 152 9.07 -5.55 49.51
C ALA A 152 9.15 -4.08 49.95
N GLY A 153 9.83 -3.81 51.06
CA GLY A 153 9.94 -2.48 51.66
C GLY A 153 11.26 -2.27 52.39
N TRP A 154 11.40 -1.11 53.03
CA TRP A 154 12.62 -0.73 53.74
C TRP A 154 12.48 -0.99 55.23
N GLU A 155 13.38 -1.79 55.78
CA GLU A 155 13.51 -1.98 57.23
C GLU A 155 14.56 -1.00 57.77
N VAL A 156 14.11 0.10 58.38
CA VAL A 156 14.97 1.26 58.68
C VAL A 156 16.11 0.89 59.64
N SER A 157 15.87 -0.06 60.55
CA SER A 157 16.86 -0.58 61.51
C SER A 157 18.07 -1.28 60.85
N LYS A 158 17.99 -1.70 59.58
CA LYS A 158 19.10 -2.30 58.84
C LYS A 158 20.06 -1.28 58.24
N TYR A 159 19.71 0.00 58.24
CA TYR A 159 20.50 1.06 57.65
C TYR A 159 21.30 1.81 58.70
N ARG A 160 22.41 2.43 58.27
CA ARG A 160 23.31 3.18 59.17
C ARG A 160 22.74 4.53 59.61
N SER A 161 21.80 5.08 58.84
CA SER A 161 21.21 6.41 59.03
C SER A 161 19.88 6.51 58.30
N ASP A 162 18.91 7.17 58.93
CA ASP A 162 17.61 7.50 58.36
C ASP A 162 17.71 8.31 57.06
N ASP A 163 18.71 9.22 56.96
CA ASP A 163 18.94 10.03 55.75
C ASP A 163 19.22 9.18 54.50
N PHE A 164 19.92 8.05 54.67
CA PHE A 164 20.21 7.15 53.56
C PHE A 164 18.93 6.47 53.06
N VAL A 165 18.09 6.01 53.99
CA VAL A 165 16.81 5.37 53.65
C VAL A 165 15.87 6.36 52.99
N VAL A 166 15.79 7.59 53.52
CA VAL A 166 15.00 8.67 52.91
C VAL A 166 15.43 8.92 51.47
N LYS A 167 16.73 8.99 51.19
CA LYS A 167 17.25 9.16 49.81
C LYS A 167 16.87 7.99 48.90
N GLU A 168 16.95 6.74 49.38
CA GLU A 168 16.52 5.59 48.59
C GLU A 168 15.01 5.60 48.31
N ILE A 169 14.18 5.90 49.32
CA ILE A 169 12.72 6.01 49.15
C ILE A 169 12.39 7.11 48.13
N VAL A 170 13.00 8.29 48.25
CA VAL A 170 12.80 9.39 47.29
C VAL A 170 13.22 8.98 45.88
N SER A 171 14.37 8.29 45.73
CA SER A 171 14.82 7.78 44.44
C SER A 171 13.83 6.79 43.82
N GLU A 172 13.33 5.84 44.62
CA GLU A 172 12.36 4.84 44.17
C GLU A 172 11.01 5.48 43.79
N VAL A 173 10.56 6.47 44.57
CA VAL A 173 9.35 7.24 44.27
C VAL A 173 9.51 8.01 42.97
N LEU A 174 10.63 8.70 42.75
CA LEU A 174 10.91 9.40 41.50
C LEU A 174 10.98 8.46 40.30
N GLU A 175 11.59 7.28 40.46
CA GLU A 175 11.66 6.27 39.42
C GLU A 175 10.27 5.73 39.03
N ARG A 176 9.36 5.59 40.00
CA ARG A 176 7.98 5.16 39.75
C ARG A 176 7.03 6.25 39.27
N LEU A 177 7.29 7.51 39.61
CA LEU A 177 6.54 8.66 39.09
C LEU A 177 6.90 8.97 37.63
N ASP A 178 8.03 8.45 37.12
CA ASP A 178 8.61 8.61 35.78
C ASP A 178 7.95 9.71 34.93
N ARG A 179 8.31 10.98 35.22
CA ARG A 179 7.82 12.17 34.49
C ARG A 179 8.38 12.30 33.07
N THR A 180 9.10 11.29 32.57
CA THR A 180 9.63 11.28 31.18
C THR A 180 8.57 10.95 30.13
N TYR A 181 7.31 10.78 30.53
CA TYR A 181 6.18 10.67 29.60
C TYR A 181 6.05 11.92 28.73
N MET A 182 6.22 11.77 27.43
CA MET A 182 6.08 12.88 26.50
C MET A 182 4.63 13.09 26.10
N SER A 183 4.18 14.34 26.04
CA SER A 183 2.95 14.68 25.33
C SER A 183 3.13 14.35 23.85
N ILE A 184 2.28 13.44 23.36
CA ILE A 184 2.32 12.94 21.98
C ILE A 184 1.52 13.90 21.10
N THR A 185 0.20 13.90 21.27
CA THR A 185 -0.78 14.78 20.62
C THR A 185 -2.05 14.80 21.48
N ASP A 186 -2.88 15.83 21.32
CA ASP A 186 -4.17 15.93 22.00
C ASP A 186 -5.16 14.85 21.49
N PHE A 187 -5.02 14.43 20.23
CA PHE A 187 -5.92 13.47 19.57
C PHE A 187 -5.10 12.36 18.86
N PRO A 188 -4.77 11.26 19.55
CA PRO A 188 -4.01 10.18 18.95
C PRO A 188 -4.93 9.26 18.12
N VAL A 189 -5.03 9.52 16.81
CA VAL A 189 -5.87 8.74 15.89
C VAL A 189 -4.99 7.81 15.05
N GLY A 190 -5.26 6.50 15.08
CA GLY A 190 -4.57 5.50 14.26
C GLY A 190 -3.09 5.29 14.60
N LEU A 191 -2.62 5.77 15.75
CA LEU A 191 -1.21 5.65 16.14
C LEU A 191 -0.86 4.25 16.64
N GLU A 192 -1.82 3.58 17.28
CA GLU A 192 -1.61 2.30 17.97
C GLU A 192 -1.07 1.23 17.03
N CYS A 193 -1.70 1.04 15.86
CA CYS A 193 -1.28 0.03 14.90
C CYS A 193 0.14 0.28 14.34
N ARG A 194 0.48 1.55 14.09
CA ARG A 194 1.81 1.96 13.57
C ARG A 194 2.89 1.75 14.63
N VAL A 195 2.58 2.07 15.89
CA VAL A 195 3.48 1.89 17.04
C VAL A 195 3.68 0.40 17.35
N GLU A 196 2.61 -0.39 17.41
CA GLU A 196 2.68 -1.84 17.62
C GLU A 196 3.50 -2.52 16.53
N HIS A 197 3.34 -2.10 15.28
CA HIS A 197 4.16 -2.61 14.18
C HIS A 197 5.65 -2.31 14.39
N CYS A 198 6.00 -1.06 14.69
CA CYS A 198 7.39 -0.68 14.97
C CYS A 198 7.97 -1.45 16.17
N ILE A 199 7.21 -1.57 17.26
CA ILE A 199 7.63 -2.34 18.44
C ILE A 199 7.78 -3.83 18.11
N GLY A 200 6.92 -4.37 17.24
CA GLY A 200 7.04 -5.72 16.73
C GLY A 200 8.34 -5.96 15.97
N LEU A 201 8.84 -4.95 15.23
CA LEU A 201 10.15 -5.00 14.58
C LEU A 201 11.29 -4.98 15.61
N LEU A 202 11.21 -4.09 16.60
CA LEU A 202 12.19 -3.99 17.69
C LEU A 202 12.31 -5.29 18.50
N ARG A 203 11.20 -6.03 18.69
CA ARG A 203 11.15 -7.24 19.53
C ARG A 203 11.50 -8.53 18.79
N LYS A 204 11.48 -8.54 17.45
CA LYS A 204 11.80 -9.73 16.64
C LYS A 204 13.29 -10.03 16.59
N GLU A 205 14.15 -9.04 16.81
CA GLU A 205 15.60 -9.21 16.70
C GLU A 205 16.29 -9.33 18.06
N THR A 206 17.07 -10.40 18.21
CA THR A 206 17.77 -10.75 19.46
C THR A 206 19.30 -10.64 19.36
N ARG A 207 19.81 -10.10 18.24
CA ARG A 207 21.26 -10.02 17.96
C ARG A 207 21.69 -8.56 17.85
N GLY A 208 22.41 -8.06 18.84
CA GLY A 208 23.07 -6.75 18.78
C GLY A 208 22.25 -5.57 19.33
N ALA A 209 22.75 -4.36 19.07
CA ALA A 209 22.00 -3.12 19.23
C ALA A 209 21.12 -2.91 17.99
N TYR A 210 19.95 -2.29 18.15
CA TYR A 210 18.99 -2.11 17.07
C TYR A 210 18.77 -0.63 16.75
N ILE A 211 18.96 -0.24 15.49
CA ILE A 211 18.80 1.10 14.96
C ILE A 211 17.61 1.12 14.01
N LEU A 212 16.53 1.80 14.42
CA LEU A 212 15.31 1.99 13.64
C LEU A 212 15.31 3.39 13.00
N GLY A 213 15.32 3.45 11.67
CA GLY A 213 15.09 4.68 10.93
C GLY A 213 13.63 4.88 10.58
N ILE A 214 13.01 5.98 11.01
CA ILE A 214 11.64 6.38 10.65
C ILE A 214 11.73 7.48 9.58
N TRP A 215 11.24 7.20 8.39
CA TRP A 215 11.38 8.04 7.20
C TRP A 215 10.03 8.43 6.59
N GLY A 216 9.99 9.59 5.92
CA GLY A 216 8.81 10.08 5.22
C GLY A 216 8.73 11.60 5.09
N MET A 217 7.71 12.10 4.40
CA MET A 217 7.48 13.51 4.12
C MET A 217 7.31 14.37 5.39
N GLY A 218 7.58 15.67 5.29
CA GLY A 218 7.27 16.63 6.35
C GLY A 218 5.78 16.61 6.75
N GLY A 219 5.49 16.58 8.05
CA GLY A 219 4.11 16.61 8.56
C GLY A 219 3.36 15.27 8.59
N ILE A 220 3.99 14.17 8.19
CA ILE A 220 3.38 12.82 8.16
C ILE A 220 3.24 12.15 9.55
N GLY A 221 3.83 12.73 10.61
CA GLY A 221 3.71 12.20 11.98
C GLY A 221 4.90 11.39 12.51
N LYS A 222 6.07 11.43 11.85
CA LYS A 222 7.30 10.72 12.31
C LYS A 222 7.65 10.97 13.78
N THR A 223 7.73 12.24 14.18
CA THR A 223 8.02 12.65 15.56
C THR A 223 6.97 12.13 16.54
N THR A 224 5.69 12.14 16.12
CA THR A 224 4.56 11.63 16.91
C THR A 224 4.69 10.12 17.16
N ILE A 225 5.03 9.35 16.12
CA ILE A 225 5.28 7.91 16.21
C ILE A 225 6.50 7.64 17.10
N ALA A 226 7.60 8.36 16.92
CA ALA A 226 8.81 8.18 17.73
C ALA A 226 8.57 8.47 19.22
N LYS A 227 7.80 9.52 19.55
CA LYS A 227 7.37 9.81 20.93
C LYS A 227 6.50 8.69 21.50
N ALA A 228 5.57 8.16 20.71
CA ALA A 228 4.69 7.07 21.14
C ALA A 228 5.49 5.79 21.42
N ILE A 229 6.39 5.39 20.50
CA ILE A 229 7.28 4.24 20.71
C ILE A 229 8.14 4.44 21.96
N TYR A 230 8.78 5.61 22.11
CA TYR A 230 9.57 5.93 23.29
C TYR A 230 8.73 5.78 24.57
N ASN A 231 7.50 6.28 24.56
CA ASN A 231 6.63 6.20 25.72
C ASN A 231 6.24 4.76 26.10
N GLU A 232 6.07 3.87 25.13
CA GLU A 232 5.72 2.47 25.37
C GLU A 232 6.92 1.67 25.93
N ILE A 233 8.11 1.82 25.34
CA ILE A 233 9.26 0.95 25.68
C ILE A 233 10.21 1.56 26.72
N ARG A 234 10.07 2.83 27.09
CA ARG A 234 11.03 3.51 28.00
C ARG A 234 11.21 2.85 29.36
N TYR A 235 10.22 2.09 29.84
CA TYR A 235 10.31 1.39 31.12
C TYR A 235 11.26 0.19 31.07
N GLU A 236 11.55 -0.34 29.88
CA GLU A 236 12.47 -1.46 29.67
C GLU A 236 13.95 -1.03 29.74
N PHE A 237 14.23 0.28 29.85
CA PHE A 237 15.57 0.87 29.76
C PHE A 237 15.89 1.79 30.95
N LYS A 238 16.99 1.48 31.65
CA LYS A 238 17.52 2.33 32.74
C LYS A 238 18.09 3.65 32.23
N HIS A 239 18.72 3.63 31.06
CA HIS A 239 19.37 4.77 30.42
C HIS A 239 18.59 5.14 29.17
N LYS A 240 18.06 6.35 29.12
CA LYS A 240 17.16 6.78 28.05
C LYS A 240 17.31 8.28 27.77
N SER A 241 17.21 8.68 26.51
CA SER A 241 17.25 10.08 26.09
C SER A 241 16.43 10.31 24.82
N PHE A 242 15.85 11.50 24.71
CA PHE A 242 15.12 11.95 23.52
C PHE A 242 15.59 13.34 23.15
N LEU A 243 16.25 13.44 22.00
CA LEU A 243 16.73 14.70 21.44
C LEU A 243 15.74 15.17 20.38
N ALA A 244 14.92 16.15 20.74
CA ALA A 244 13.90 16.73 19.88
C ALA A 244 14.48 17.78 18.92
N ASN A 245 13.94 17.84 17.68
CA ASN A 245 14.21 18.90 16.70
C ASN A 245 15.72 19.15 16.45
N ILE A 246 16.51 18.10 16.24
CA ILE A 246 17.97 18.18 16.13
C ILE A 246 18.38 19.19 15.06
N ARG A 247 17.77 19.18 13.87
CA ARG A 247 18.07 20.17 12.81
C ARG A 247 18.04 21.61 13.32
N GLU A 248 17.01 21.99 14.07
CA GLU A 248 16.79 23.38 14.51
C GLU A 248 17.71 23.76 15.68
N VAL A 249 17.97 22.82 16.59
CA VAL A 249 18.88 23.06 17.72
C VAL A 249 20.33 23.13 17.23
N TRP A 250 20.71 22.26 16.30
CA TRP A 250 22.07 22.17 15.75
C TRP A 250 22.57 23.48 15.11
N GLN A 251 21.66 24.27 14.53
CA GLN A 251 22.00 25.53 13.87
C GLN A 251 22.19 26.71 14.84
N ARG A 252 21.92 26.53 16.14
CA ARG A 252 22.11 27.57 17.15
C ARG A 252 23.57 27.66 17.58
N ASP A 253 23.95 28.80 18.15
CA ASP A 253 25.25 28.96 18.79
C ASP A 253 25.44 27.88 19.88
N GLN A 254 26.55 27.13 19.81
CA GLN A 254 26.84 25.98 20.68
C GLN A 254 25.84 24.81 20.64
N GLY A 255 24.88 24.81 19.71
CA GLY A 255 23.80 23.80 19.67
C GLY A 255 24.26 22.36 19.53
N GLN A 256 25.40 22.12 18.87
CA GLN A 256 26.04 20.80 18.82
C GLN A 256 26.50 20.32 20.20
N ILE A 257 27.17 21.19 20.97
CA ILE A 257 27.65 20.88 22.32
C ILE A 257 26.45 20.69 23.25
N ASP A 258 25.44 21.55 23.18
CA ASP A 258 24.22 21.44 23.99
C ASP A 258 23.51 20.09 23.80
N LEU A 259 23.44 19.60 22.55
CA LEU A 259 22.83 18.30 22.24
C LEU A 259 23.66 17.14 22.80
N GLN A 260 25.00 17.23 22.73
CA GLN A 260 25.90 16.22 23.30
C GLN A 260 25.84 16.20 24.83
N GLU A 261 25.86 17.37 25.47
CA GLU A 261 25.70 17.53 26.92
C GLU A 261 24.38 16.94 27.39
N ARG A 262 23.28 17.24 26.69
CA ARG A 262 21.95 16.72 27.01
C ARG A 262 21.88 15.20 26.89
N LEU A 263 22.42 14.64 25.81
CA LEU A 263 22.46 13.19 25.62
C LEU A 263 23.24 12.50 26.75
N LEU A 264 24.42 13.04 27.07
CA LEU A 264 25.26 12.51 28.14
C LEU A 264 24.62 12.70 29.52
N SER A 265 24.00 13.84 29.80
CA SER A 265 23.34 14.10 31.08
C SER A 265 22.17 13.14 31.30
N ASP A 266 21.38 12.87 30.26
CA ASP A 266 20.24 11.96 30.30
C ASP A 266 20.70 10.50 30.53
N ILE A 267 21.74 10.06 29.83
CA ILE A 267 22.26 8.69 29.95
C ILE A 267 23.03 8.48 31.27
N LEU A 268 23.84 9.45 31.68
CA LEU A 268 24.63 9.38 32.91
C LEU A 268 23.81 9.76 34.16
N LYS A 269 22.59 10.28 34.00
CA LYS A 269 21.71 10.77 35.08
C LYS A 269 22.41 11.79 35.99
N THR A 270 23.19 12.70 35.41
CA THR A 270 24.01 13.68 36.14
C THR A 270 23.92 15.06 35.49
N GLU A 271 23.56 16.08 36.27
CA GLU A 271 23.42 17.48 35.78
C GLU A 271 24.75 18.21 35.56
N LYS A 272 25.89 17.58 35.85
CA LYS A 272 27.23 18.19 35.85
C LYS A 272 28.10 17.85 34.64
N VAL A 273 27.55 17.25 33.59
CA VAL A 273 28.35 16.91 32.40
C VAL A 273 28.61 18.20 31.63
N LYS A 274 29.88 18.61 31.55
CA LYS A 274 30.33 19.72 30.69
C LYS A 274 31.14 19.17 29.55
N VAL A 275 30.78 19.52 28.32
CA VAL A 275 31.48 19.14 27.10
C VAL A 275 32.31 20.33 26.63
N TYR A 276 33.63 20.17 26.64
CA TYR A 276 34.58 21.25 26.30
C TYR A 276 34.77 21.43 24.79
N SER A 277 34.51 20.39 24.00
CA SER A 277 34.56 20.45 22.53
C SER A 277 33.68 19.37 21.91
N SER A 278 33.24 19.60 20.68
CA SER A 278 32.40 18.65 19.94
C SER A 278 33.04 17.27 19.78
N ASP A 279 34.34 17.21 19.45
CA ASP A 279 35.06 15.94 19.29
C ASP A 279 35.18 15.19 20.61
N TRP A 280 35.35 15.92 21.71
CA TRP A 280 35.40 15.32 23.04
C TRP A 280 34.03 14.76 23.45
N GLY A 281 32.95 15.51 23.20
CA GLY A 281 31.59 15.02 23.43
C GLY A 281 31.27 13.78 22.59
N LYS A 282 31.68 13.76 21.32
CA LYS A 282 31.53 12.61 20.42
C LYS A 282 32.27 11.38 20.93
N ALA A 283 33.50 11.53 21.42
CA ALA A 283 34.27 10.43 22.00
C ALA A 283 33.60 9.87 23.27
N MET A 284 33.12 10.75 24.16
CA MET A 284 32.40 10.35 25.37
C MET A 284 31.09 9.63 25.08
N ILE A 285 30.32 10.12 24.10
CA ILE A 285 29.06 9.47 23.68
C ILE A 285 29.36 8.07 23.18
N LYS A 286 30.38 7.91 22.32
CA LYS A 286 30.79 6.60 21.83
C LYS A 286 31.13 5.65 22.97
N GLU A 287 31.96 6.06 23.92
CA GLU A 287 32.32 5.26 25.10
C GLU A 287 31.08 4.89 25.94
N THR A 288 30.15 5.82 26.12
CA THR A 288 28.93 5.62 26.89
C THR A 288 28.00 4.61 26.22
N LEU A 289 27.81 4.72 24.89
CA LEU A 289 27.00 3.77 24.10
C LEU A 289 27.62 2.37 24.04
N CYS A 290 28.95 2.26 24.20
CA CYS A 290 29.67 0.99 24.27
C CYS A 290 29.61 0.30 25.65
N THR A 291 29.17 1.00 26.70
CA THR A 291 29.20 0.48 28.08
C THR A 291 27.82 0.33 28.70
N LYS A 292 26.79 1.02 28.19
CA LYS A 292 25.44 1.02 28.75
C LYS A 292 24.40 0.61 27.72
N ARG A 293 23.42 -0.19 28.15
CA ARG A 293 22.20 -0.47 27.38
C ARG A 293 21.30 0.77 27.39
N VAL A 294 21.08 1.38 26.23
CA VAL A 294 20.36 2.66 26.11
C VAL A 294 19.13 2.60 25.22
N LEU A 295 18.18 3.51 25.46
CA LEU A 295 17.13 3.90 24.51
C LEU A 295 17.34 5.36 24.09
N VAL A 296 17.71 5.61 22.84
CA VAL A 296 17.98 6.97 22.34
C VAL A 296 17.08 7.28 21.15
N VAL A 297 16.39 8.41 21.18
CA VAL A 297 15.65 8.93 20.03
C VAL A 297 16.31 10.19 19.51
N LEU A 298 16.68 10.18 18.23
CA LEU A 298 17.24 11.30 17.49
C LEU A 298 16.18 11.83 16.52
N ASP A 299 15.49 12.91 16.89
CA ASP A 299 14.36 13.44 16.12
C ASP A 299 14.77 14.57 15.17
N ASP A 300 14.27 14.50 13.94
CA ASP A 300 14.42 15.48 12.86
C ASP A 300 15.89 15.71 12.43
N VAL A 301 16.59 14.61 12.16
CA VAL A 301 17.97 14.60 11.66
C VAL A 301 18.01 14.88 10.16
N ASN A 302 18.93 15.74 9.71
CA ASN A 302 19.04 16.14 8.31
C ASN A 302 20.47 16.17 7.72
N THR A 303 21.49 15.79 8.50
CA THR A 303 22.88 15.69 8.00
C THR A 303 23.60 14.46 8.57
N LEU A 304 24.61 13.95 7.86
CA LEU A 304 25.47 12.86 8.34
C LEU A 304 26.35 13.29 9.52
N GLU A 305 26.72 14.57 9.60
CA GLU A 305 27.53 15.11 10.69
C GLU A 305 26.82 14.95 12.04
N GLN A 306 25.52 15.27 12.09
CA GLN A 306 24.65 15.09 13.26
C GLN A 306 24.66 13.64 13.75
N LEU A 307 24.47 12.68 12.84
CA LEU A 307 24.52 11.25 13.18
C LEU A 307 25.91 10.87 13.70
N SER A 308 26.96 11.26 12.99
CA SER A 308 28.33 10.93 13.38
C SER A 308 28.68 11.44 14.79
N ALA A 309 28.11 12.58 15.19
CA ALA A 309 28.39 13.22 16.47
C ALA A 309 27.54 12.68 17.64
N LEU A 310 26.35 12.15 17.36
CA LEU A 310 25.37 11.73 18.37
C LEU A 310 25.22 10.21 18.50
N CYS A 311 25.49 9.43 17.46
CA CYS A 311 25.46 7.96 17.49
C CYS A 311 26.70 7.28 16.91
N GLY A 312 27.62 8.04 16.28
CA GLY A 312 28.81 7.47 15.64
C GLY A 312 28.45 6.60 14.42
N ASN A 313 29.30 5.62 14.09
CA ASN A 313 29.09 4.74 12.93
C ASN A 313 28.28 3.47 13.27
N GLY A 314 27.48 3.46 14.35
CA GLY A 314 26.74 2.27 14.82
C GLY A 314 27.59 1.16 15.46
N ASN A 315 28.88 1.08 15.12
CA ASN A 315 29.80 0.04 15.61
C ASN A 315 30.13 0.19 17.10
N GLY A 316 29.93 -0.90 17.85
CA GLY A 316 30.32 -1.02 19.26
C GLY A 316 29.21 -0.70 20.27
N ILE A 317 27.98 -0.40 19.83
CA ILE A 317 26.86 -0.17 20.74
C ILE A 317 26.53 -1.46 21.51
N VAL A 318 26.26 -1.33 22.81
CA VAL A 318 25.91 -2.46 23.68
C VAL A 318 24.68 -3.21 23.16
N GLN A 319 24.75 -4.55 23.20
CA GLN A 319 23.65 -5.43 22.83
C GLN A 319 22.38 -5.10 23.62
N GLY A 320 21.24 -5.09 22.91
CA GLY A 320 19.94 -4.77 23.47
C GLY A 320 19.66 -3.27 23.63
N SER A 321 20.56 -2.39 23.17
CA SER A 321 20.28 -0.96 23.03
C SER A 321 19.39 -0.70 21.82
N VAL A 322 18.57 0.35 21.89
CA VAL A 322 17.68 0.77 20.81
C VAL A 322 17.93 2.24 20.49
N ILE A 323 18.22 2.53 19.22
CA ILE A 323 18.32 3.89 18.69
C ILE A 323 17.23 4.09 17.65
N ILE A 324 16.43 5.15 17.81
CA ILE A 324 15.38 5.52 16.85
C ILE A 324 15.76 6.84 16.21
N ILE A 325 15.79 6.91 14.89
CA ILE A 325 16.16 8.11 14.14
C ILE A 325 14.97 8.53 13.31
N THR A 326 14.49 9.77 13.44
CA THR A 326 13.49 10.32 12.51
C THR A 326 14.16 11.25 11.51
N THR A 327 13.83 11.08 10.23
CA THR A 327 14.38 11.93 9.17
C THR A 327 13.43 12.06 7.97
N ARG A 328 13.66 13.08 7.15
CA ARG A 328 13.03 13.24 5.84
C ARG A 328 13.90 12.71 4.71
N ASP A 329 15.15 12.33 5.00
CA ASP A 329 16.16 11.95 4.02
C ASP A 329 16.62 10.50 4.28
N VAL A 330 16.14 9.57 3.44
CA VAL A 330 16.44 8.14 3.57
C VAL A 330 17.92 7.85 3.35
N ARG A 331 18.64 8.70 2.61
CA ARG A 331 20.06 8.49 2.33
C ARG A 331 20.89 8.49 3.60
N LEU A 332 20.50 9.29 4.60
CA LEU A 332 21.16 9.31 5.90
C LEU A 332 21.08 7.95 6.61
N LEU A 333 19.93 7.28 6.49
CA LEU A 333 19.69 5.96 7.08
C LEU A 333 20.46 4.87 6.32
N ASN A 334 20.46 4.95 4.99
CA ASN A 334 21.18 4.00 4.12
C ASN A 334 22.69 4.08 4.33
N VAL A 335 23.26 5.28 4.47
CA VAL A 335 24.69 5.48 4.74
C VAL A 335 25.09 5.02 6.14
N LEU A 336 24.19 5.13 7.13
CA LEU A 336 24.40 4.61 8.47
C LEU A 336 24.23 3.08 8.54
N GLU A 337 23.70 2.44 7.48
CA GLU A 337 23.39 1.01 7.44
C GLU A 337 22.47 0.60 8.61
N VAL A 338 21.38 1.33 8.82
CA VAL A 338 20.42 1.02 9.90
C VAL A 338 19.79 -0.37 9.71
N ASP A 339 19.43 -1.01 10.83
CA ASP A 339 18.86 -2.37 10.81
C ASP A 339 17.49 -2.42 10.11
N HIS A 340 16.71 -1.34 10.24
CA HIS A 340 15.43 -1.23 9.55
C HIS A 340 15.04 0.22 9.24
N VAL A 341 14.45 0.43 8.04
CA VAL A 341 13.83 1.69 7.63
C VAL A 341 12.32 1.51 7.58
N TYR A 342 11.60 2.18 8.47
CA TYR A 342 10.16 2.27 8.49
C TYR A 342 9.70 3.52 7.72
N GLU A 343 9.14 3.32 6.53
CA GLU A 343 8.45 4.38 5.78
C GLU A 343 7.07 4.63 6.40
N VAL A 344 6.80 5.87 6.81
CA VAL A 344 5.52 6.23 7.43
C VAL A 344 4.45 6.38 6.36
N GLU A 345 3.42 5.54 6.46
CA GLU A 345 2.24 5.59 5.59
C GLU A 345 1.31 6.76 5.94
N GLU A 346 0.64 7.30 4.91
CA GLU A 346 -0.44 8.28 5.03
C GLU A 346 -1.61 7.74 5.88
N MET A 347 -2.44 8.64 6.43
CA MET A 347 -3.64 8.21 7.16
C MET A 347 -4.66 7.61 6.18
N ASN A 348 -5.48 6.67 6.63
CA ASN A 348 -6.62 6.26 5.81
C ASN A 348 -7.74 7.32 5.87
N GLU A 349 -8.76 7.19 5.01
CA GLU A 349 -9.85 8.17 4.92
C GLU A 349 -10.62 8.31 6.24
N ILE A 350 -10.80 7.20 6.97
CA ILE A 350 -11.54 7.16 8.24
C ILE A 350 -10.74 7.88 9.33
N GLU A 351 -9.47 7.50 9.50
CA GLU A 351 -8.52 8.14 10.42
C GLU A 351 -8.40 9.64 10.13
N SER A 352 -8.31 10.02 8.85
CA SER A 352 -8.18 11.41 8.43
C SER A 352 -9.42 12.24 8.78
N LEU A 353 -10.61 11.67 8.56
CA LEU A 353 -11.87 12.32 8.89
C LEU A 353 -12.03 12.47 10.40
N GLU A 354 -11.65 11.46 11.17
CA GLU A 354 -11.70 11.51 12.63
C GLU A 354 -10.75 12.57 13.19
N LEU A 355 -9.48 12.55 12.76
CA LEU A 355 -8.49 13.53 13.21
C LEU A 355 -8.93 14.97 12.87
N PHE A 356 -9.37 15.19 11.62
CA PHE A 356 -9.91 16.49 11.22
C PHE A 356 -11.09 16.91 12.10
N SER A 357 -12.01 15.98 12.39
CA SER A 357 -13.21 16.26 13.18
C SER A 357 -12.88 16.65 14.61
N TRP A 358 -11.89 16.01 15.23
CA TRP A 358 -11.41 16.40 16.56
C TRP A 358 -10.89 17.83 16.59
N HIS A 359 -10.18 18.28 15.56
CA HIS A 359 -9.70 19.66 15.49
C HIS A 359 -10.80 20.66 15.13
N ALA A 360 -11.71 20.31 14.22
CA ALA A 360 -12.76 21.20 13.69
C ALA A 360 -14.03 21.29 14.56
N PHE A 361 -14.38 20.21 15.28
CA PHE A 361 -15.63 20.09 16.04
C PHE A 361 -15.42 19.72 17.52
N LYS A 362 -14.23 19.23 17.91
CA LYS A 362 -13.96 18.61 19.23
C LYS A 362 -14.75 17.32 19.46
N GLU A 363 -15.10 16.65 18.36
CA GLU A 363 -15.79 15.36 18.34
C GLU A 363 -15.16 14.47 17.27
N ALA A 364 -15.27 13.14 17.42
CA ALA A 364 -14.70 12.19 16.47
C ALA A 364 -15.37 12.20 15.08
N ASN A 365 -16.59 12.74 14.97
CA ASN A 365 -17.35 12.75 13.73
C ASN A 365 -17.90 14.14 13.43
N PRO A 366 -17.99 14.53 12.14
CA PRO A 366 -18.60 15.79 11.77
C PRO A 366 -20.13 15.69 11.90
N SER A 367 -20.77 16.82 12.18
CA SER A 367 -22.23 16.89 12.09
C SER A 367 -22.70 16.66 10.64
N LYS A 368 -23.92 16.14 10.45
CA LYS A 368 -24.47 15.77 9.12
C LYS A 368 -24.39 16.91 8.09
N ALA A 369 -24.57 18.15 8.52
CA ALA A 369 -24.48 19.33 7.64
C ALA A 369 -23.06 19.59 7.10
N PHE A 370 -22.04 19.26 7.89
CA PHE A 370 -20.63 19.51 7.54
C PHE A 370 -19.90 18.28 6.98
N LEU A 371 -20.55 17.11 6.93
CA LEU A 371 -19.90 15.87 6.49
C LEU A 371 -19.28 15.99 5.09
N GLU A 372 -20.02 16.53 4.13
CA GLU A 372 -19.54 16.66 2.74
C GLU A 372 -18.39 17.67 2.63
N LEU A 373 -18.49 18.80 3.33
CA LEU A 373 -17.40 19.79 3.39
C LEU A 373 -16.15 19.22 4.08
N SER A 374 -16.34 18.43 5.14
CA SER A 374 -15.25 17.77 5.85
C SER A 374 -14.53 16.77 4.94
N LYS A 375 -15.27 15.97 4.16
CA LYS A 375 -14.68 15.09 3.14
C LYS A 375 -13.89 15.86 2.09
N GLN A 376 -14.37 17.02 1.64
CA GLN A 376 -13.63 17.87 0.71
C GLN A 376 -12.33 18.42 1.32
N VAL A 377 -12.34 18.82 2.60
CA VAL A 377 -11.11 19.24 3.31
C VAL A 377 -10.14 18.08 3.45
N VAL A 378 -10.61 16.90 3.87
CA VAL A 378 -9.79 15.68 4.01
C VAL A 378 -9.15 15.30 2.66
N THR A 379 -9.93 15.36 1.59
CA THR A 379 -9.46 15.10 0.21
C THR A 379 -8.36 16.09 -0.18
N TYR A 380 -8.54 17.39 0.12
CA TYR A 380 -7.52 18.40 -0.12
C TYR A 380 -6.23 18.15 0.68
N CYS A 381 -6.35 17.74 1.95
CA CYS A 381 -5.20 17.45 2.79
C CYS A 381 -4.40 16.22 2.36
N GLY A 382 -4.97 15.35 1.52
CA GLY A 382 -4.31 14.11 1.08
C GLY A 382 -3.93 13.19 2.23
N ALA A 383 -4.74 13.15 3.29
CA ALA A 383 -4.48 12.36 4.50
C ALA A 383 -3.17 12.69 5.26
N LEU A 384 -2.64 13.90 5.07
CA LEU A 384 -1.49 14.40 5.84
C LEU A 384 -1.94 14.93 7.22
N PRO A 385 -1.49 14.33 8.35
CA PRO A 385 -1.93 14.73 9.70
C PRO A 385 -1.76 16.23 9.99
N LEU A 386 -0.59 16.79 9.65
CA LEU A 386 -0.31 18.21 9.86
C LEU A 386 -1.33 19.13 9.14
N ALA A 387 -1.72 18.78 7.92
CA ALA A 387 -2.66 19.59 7.15
C ALA A 387 -4.07 19.51 7.73
N LEU A 388 -4.48 18.32 8.18
CA LEU A 388 -5.77 18.08 8.85
C LEU A 388 -5.87 18.87 10.15
N GLU A 389 -4.81 18.86 10.97
CA GLU A 389 -4.74 19.64 12.21
C GLU A 389 -4.82 21.14 11.97
N VAL A 390 -4.02 21.67 11.02
CA VAL A 390 -3.97 23.10 10.71
C VAL A 390 -5.32 23.59 10.17
N LEU A 391 -5.90 22.88 9.20
CA LEU A 391 -7.18 23.29 8.62
C LEU A 391 -8.35 23.06 9.57
N GLY A 392 -8.37 21.95 10.31
CA GLY A 392 -9.40 21.69 11.32
C GLY A 392 -9.43 22.78 12.38
N SER A 393 -8.25 23.15 12.91
CA SER A 393 -8.12 24.21 13.90
C SER A 393 -8.48 25.59 13.32
N TYR A 394 -8.16 25.86 12.05
CA TYR A 394 -8.52 27.11 11.38
C TYR A 394 -10.03 27.25 11.13
N LEU A 395 -10.72 26.12 10.90
CA LEU A 395 -12.15 26.05 10.62
C LEU A 395 -13.03 25.94 11.88
N TYR A 396 -12.42 25.70 13.04
CA TYR A 396 -13.11 25.61 14.33
C TYR A 396 -14.00 26.83 14.59
N LYS A 397 -15.26 26.58 14.97
CA LYS A 397 -16.31 27.59 15.24
C LYS A 397 -16.68 28.52 14.05
N ARG A 398 -16.27 28.21 12.82
CA ARG A 398 -16.71 28.94 11.63
C ARG A 398 -18.04 28.43 11.08
N ARG A 399 -18.75 29.29 10.35
CA ARG A 399 -20.02 28.96 9.70
C ARG A 399 -19.80 28.21 8.38
N GLU A 400 -20.80 27.47 7.94
CA GLU A 400 -20.76 26.68 6.70
C GLU A 400 -20.36 27.51 5.45
N LYS A 401 -20.91 28.73 5.30
CA LYS A 401 -20.54 29.63 4.20
C LYS A 401 -19.05 30.03 4.23
N GLU A 402 -18.48 30.18 5.42
CA GLU A 402 -17.07 30.50 5.60
C GLU A 402 -16.19 29.29 5.24
N TRP A 403 -16.63 28.07 5.55
CA TRP A 403 -15.96 26.84 5.11
C TRP A 403 -15.90 26.74 3.59
N GLN A 404 -17.03 26.98 2.91
CA GLN A 404 -17.09 26.99 1.44
C GLN A 404 -16.12 28.02 0.84
N SER A 405 -16.06 29.23 1.43
CA SER A 405 -15.12 30.28 1.01
C SER A 405 -13.65 29.92 1.27
N VAL A 406 -13.35 29.24 2.38
CA VAL A 406 -11.99 28.76 2.66
C VAL A 406 -11.59 27.68 1.67
N LEU A 407 -12.48 26.71 1.39
CA LEU A 407 -12.24 25.66 0.40
C LEU A 407 -12.07 26.21 -1.01
N SER A 408 -12.84 27.23 -1.42
CA SER A 408 -12.64 27.88 -2.72
C SER A 408 -11.29 28.57 -2.79
N LYS A 409 -10.88 29.28 -1.73
CA LYS A 409 -9.56 29.92 -1.65
C LYS A 409 -8.41 28.91 -1.69
N LEU A 410 -8.50 27.78 -0.97
CA LEU A 410 -7.44 26.77 -0.90
C LEU A 410 -7.13 26.10 -2.25
N LYS A 411 -8.09 26.08 -3.18
CA LYS A 411 -7.89 25.59 -4.55
C LYS A 411 -7.00 26.51 -5.39
N GLU A 412 -6.94 27.78 -5.04
CA GLU A 412 -6.15 28.80 -5.75
C GLU A 412 -4.86 29.13 -5.02
N ILE A 413 -4.94 29.31 -3.70
CA ILE A 413 -3.84 29.74 -2.83
C ILE A 413 -3.76 28.79 -1.65
N PRO A 414 -2.73 27.91 -1.60
CA PRO A 414 -2.55 26.99 -0.51
C PRO A 414 -2.28 27.69 0.84
N ASN A 415 -2.52 26.99 1.95
CA ASN A 415 -2.34 27.57 3.28
C ASN A 415 -0.86 27.75 3.66
N ASP A 416 -0.46 28.98 3.95
CA ASP A 416 0.94 29.35 4.23
C ASP A 416 1.62 28.50 5.33
N LYS A 417 0.91 28.20 6.43
CA LYS A 417 1.49 27.41 7.54
C LYS A 417 1.83 25.98 7.13
N ILE A 418 0.98 25.37 6.29
CA ILE A 418 1.23 24.03 5.74
C ILE A 418 2.42 24.11 4.77
N GLN A 419 2.41 25.11 3.90
CA GLN A 419 3.45 25.31 2.91
C GLN A 419 4.83 25.52 3.53
N GLU A 420 4.95 26.34 4.56
CA GLU A 420 6.22 26.58 5.28
C GLU A 420 6.84 25.28 5.84
N LYS A 421 6.01 24.40 6.43
CA LYS A 421 6.51 23.13 7.00
C LYS A 421 6.92 22.11 5.95
N LEU A 422 6.22 22.08 4.81
CA LEU A 422 6.59 21.23 3.67
C LEU A 422 7.84 21.76 2.96
N LYS A 423 7.95 23.08 2.82
CA LYS A 423 9.03 23.78 2.11
C LYS A 423 10.41 23.55 2.73
N ILE A 424 10.50 23.23 4.02
CA ILE A 424 11.76 22.88 4.69
C ILE A 424 12.57 21.83 3.90
N SER A 425 11.91 20.81 3.34
CA SER A 425 12.63 19.77 2.56
C SER A 425 13.18 20.31 1.24
N TYR A 426 12.45 21.22 0.58
CA TYR A 426 12.83 21.87 -0.67
C TYR A 426 13.93 22.92 -0.45
N ASP A 427 13.80 23.75 0.59
CA ASP A 427 14.81 24.75 0.95
C ASP A 427 16.13 24.11 1.38
N GLY A 428 16.07 22.86 1.86
CA GLY A 428 17.24 22.05 2.18
C GLY A 428 17.90 21.35 0.99
N LEU A 429 17.45 21.58 -0.25
CA LEU A 429 18.14 21.12 -1.46
C LEU A 429 19.35 22.03 -1.73
N THR A 430 20.53 21.42 -1.93
CA THR A 430 21.80 22.15 -2.06
C THR A 430 22.05 22.67 -3.47
N ASP A 431 21.43 22.05 -4.48
CA ASP A 431 21.60 22.42 -5.88
C ASP A 431 20.33 23.10 -6.42
N ASP A 432 20.52 24.18 -7.19
CA ASP A 432 19.43 24.85 -7.88
C ASP A 432 18.88 23.99 -9.03
N THR A 433 19.67 23.07 -9.60
CA THR A 433 19.16 22.12 -10.60
C THR A 433 18.11 21.16 -10.01
N GLU A 434 18.32 20.67 -8.78
CA GLU A 434 17.37 19.82 -8.05
C GLU A 434 16.06 20.55 -7.79
N LYS A 435 16.16 21.83 -7.42
CA LYS A 435 15.00 22.70 -7.23
C LYS A 435 14.23 22.88 -8.53
N ASP A 436 14.92 23.15 -9.65
CA ASP A 436 14.28 23.30 -10.95
C ASP A 436 13.63 22.00 -11.46
N ILE A 437 14.26 20.84 -11.23
CA ILE A 437 13.67 19.52 -11.51
C ILE A 437 12.37 19.36 -10.73
N PHE A 438 12.36 19.65 -9.43
CA PHE A 438 11.16 19.55 -8.60
C PHE A 438 10.03 20.42 -9.13
N LEU A 439 10.32 21.67 -9.49
CA LEU A 439 9.34 22.61 -10.04
C LEU A 439 8.82 22.16 -11.43
N ASP A 440 9.69 21.63 -12.29
CA ASP A 440 9.31 21.05 -13.58
C ASP A 440 8.36 19.86 -13.41
N ILE A 441 8.65 18.98 -12.45
CA ILE A 441 7.79 17.83 -12.14
C ILE A 441 6.42 18.30 -11.67
N CYS A 442 6.36 19.22 -10.70
CA CYS A 442 5.10 19.77 -10.16
C CYS A 442 4.18 20.37 -11.23
N CYS A 443 4.77 21.01 -12.25
CA CYS A 443 4.03 21.73 -13.29
C CYS A 443 3.68 20.84 -14.49
N PHE A 444 4.59 19.96 -14.93
CA PHE A 444 4.49 19.33 -16.25
C PHE A 444 4.51 17.79 -16.25
N PHE A 445 5.25 17.17 -15.33
CA PHE A 445 5.63 15.75 -15.45
C PHE A 445 4.97 14.77 -14.45
N ILE A 446 4.04 15.23 -13.61
CA ILE A 446 3.26 14.33 -12.74
C ILE A 446 2.60 13.21 -13.56
N GLY A 447 2.80 11.96 -13.13
CA GLY A 447 2.25 10.76 -13.77
C GLY A 447 2.93 10.35 -15.08
N LYS A 448 4.08 10.94 -15.43
CA LYS A 448 4.92 10.51 -16.56
C LYS A 448 5.95 9.49 -16.07
N ASP A 449 6.43 8.65 -16.99
CA ASP A 449 7.48 7.65 -16.73
C ASP A 449 8.79 8.31 -16.31
N ARG A 450 9.46 7.78 -15.27
CA ARG A 450 10.71 8.34 -14.72
C ARG A 450 11.78 8.48 -15.79
N GLY A 451 12.06 7.42 -16.56
CA GLY A 451 13.11 7.43 -17.58
C GLY A 451 12.83 8.44 -18.69
N TYR A 452 11.59 8.54 -19.14
CA TYR A 452 11.16 9.58 -20.09
C TYR A 452 11.44 11.00 -19.59
N VAL A 453 11.12 11.28 -18.32
CA VAL A 453 11.34 12.59 -17.70
C VAL A 453 12.82 12.89 -17.51
N THR A 454 13.60 11.90 -17.05
CA THR A 454 15.06 12.00 -16.90
C THR A 454 15.70 12.50 -18.19
N GLU A 455 15.43 11.87 -19.32
CA GLU A 455 16.05 12.23 -20.60
C GLU A 455 15.71 13.64 -21.06
N ILE A 456 14.45 14.07 -20.89
CA ILE A 456 14.03 15.44 -21.23
C ILE A 456 14.77 16.47 -20.38
N LEU A 457 14.84 16.25 -19.07
CA LEU A 457 15.46 17.17 -18.13
C LEU A 457 17.00 17.16 -18.25
N ASN A 458 17.61 16.02 -18.60
CA ASN A 458 19.01 15.95 -19.02
C ASN A 458 19.27 16.78 -20.28
N GLY A 459 18.36 16.73 -21.26
CA GLY A 459 18.42 17.62 -22.43
C GLY A 459 18.30 19.10 -22.08
N CYS A 460 17.64 19.43 -20.96
CA CYS A 460 17.60 20.78 -20.40
C CYS A 460 18.89 21.18 -19.66
N GLY A 461 19.83 20.24 -19.43
CA GLY A 461 21.06 20.48 -18.69
C GLY A 461 20.93 20.34 -17.17
N LEU A 462 19.88 19.67 -16.67
CA LEU A 462 19.57 19.62 -15.23
C LEU A 462 20.13 18.39 -14.49
N HIS A 463 20.90 17.51 -15.12
CA HIS A 463 21.45 16.31 -14.47
C HIS A 463 20.39 15.48 -13.70
N ALA A 464 19.29 15.18 -14.38
CA ALA A 464 18.06 14.68 -13.79
C ALA A 464 18.16 13.31 -13.12
N GLU A 465 19.12 12.46 -13.49
CA GLU A 465 19.26 11.13 -12.89
C GLU A 465 19.58 11.23 -11.38
N ILE A 466 20.58 12.05 -11.03
CA ILE A 466 20.91 12.31 -9.62
C ILE A 466 19.85 13.19 -8.97
N GLY A 467 19.37 14.23 -9.66
CA GLY A 467 18.40 15.16 -9.07
C GLY A 467 17.07 14.48 -8.71
N ILE A 468 16.50 13.65 -9.59
CA ILE A 468 15.29 12.87 -9.29
C ILE A 468 15.54 11.90 -8.13
N THR A 469 16.73 11.27 -8.08
CA THR A 469 17.09 10.36 -6.99
C THR A 469 17.11 11.09 -5.65
N VAL A 470 17.74 12.27 -5.56
CA VAL A 470 17.76 13.10 -4.34
C VAL A 470 16.35 13.53 -3.93
N LEU A 471 15.48 13.88 -4.88
CA LEU A 471 14.09 14.23 -4.58
C LEU A 471 13.28 13.04 -4.01
N ILE A 472 13.55 11.81 -4.47
CA ILE A 472 12.97 10.60 -3.89
C ILE A 472 13.51 10.39 -2.48
N GLU A 473 14.84 10.48 -2.30
CA GLU A 473 15.50 10.27 -1.01
C GLU A 473 14.95 11.22 0.07
N ARG A 474 14.62 12.47 -0.31
CA ARG A 474 14.05 13.50 0.57
C ARG A 474 12.52 13.44 0.74
N SER A 475 11.88 12.38 0.25
CA SER A 475 10.41 12.21 0.20
C SER A 475 9.66 13.38 -0.44
N LEU A 476 10.26 14.07 -1.41
CA LEU A 476 9.59 15.14 -2.17
C LEU A 476 8.80 14.60 -3.37
N ILE A 477 9.23 13.46 -3.91
CA ILE A 477 8.52 12.70 -4.95
C ILE A 477 8.57 11.21 -4.63
N LYS A 478 7.67 10.42 -5.23
CA LYS A 478 7.66 8.96 -5.13
C LYS A 478 7.62 8.32 -6.51
N VAL A 479 8.10 7.10 -6.63
CA VAL A 479 7.96 6.30 -7.85
C VAL A 479 6.83 5.29 -7.63
N GLU A 480 5.78 5.40 -8.41
CA GLU A 480 4.66 4.44 -8.37
C GLU A 480 5.12 3.07 -8.92
N LYS A 481 4.37 2.00 -8.62
CA LYS A 481 4.67 0.62 -9.05
C LYS A 481 4.90 0.45 -10.56
N ASN A 482 4.40 1.38 -11.38
CA ASN A 482 4.52 1.40 -12.84
C ASN A 482 5.67 2.30 -13.36
N ASN A 483 6.64 2.64 -12.49
CA ASN A 483 7.76 3.54 -12.78
C ASN A 483 7.37 4.99 -13.12
N LYS A 484 6.17 5.45 -12.74
CA LYS A 484 5.76 6.84 -12.92
C LYS A 484 6.11 7.70 -11.73
N LEU A 485 6.40 8.97 -12.01
CA LEU A 485 6.60 9.98 -11.00
C LEU A 485 5.27 10.36 -10.35
N GLY A 486 5.13 10.02 -9.08
CA GLY A 486 4.06 10.46 -8.20
C GLY A 486 4.53 11.58 -7.26
N ILE A 487 3.61 12.44 -6.87
CA ILE A 487 3.86 13.50 -5.88
C ILE A 487 2.62 13.65 -5.02
N HIS A 488 2.79 13.93 -3.73
CA HIS A 488 1.68 14.27 -2.85
C HIS A 488 1.06 15.62 -3.28
N ASP A 489 -0.27 15.72 -3.26
CA ASP A 489 -1.00 16.88 -3.75
C ASP A 489 -0.55 18.20 -3.09
N LEU A 490 -0.38 18.21 -1.77
CA LEU A 490 0.14 19.38 -1.05
C LEU A 490 1.58 19.76 -1.43
N LEU A 491 2.44 18.82 -1.83
CA LEU A 491 3.80 19.12 -2.33
C LEU A 491 3.77 19.67 -3.76
N ARG A 492 2.88 19.14 -4.61
CA ARG A 492 2.62 19.72 -5.93
C ARG A 492 2.18 21.17 -5.79
N ASP A 493 1.23 21.42 -4.90
CA ASP A 493 0.67 22.73 -4.68
C ASP A 493 1.73 23.67 -4.06
N MET A 494 2.63 23.15 -3.22
CA MET A 494 3.82 23.86 -2.75
C MET A 494 4.75 24.30 -3.89
N GLY A 495 5.13 23.39 -4.79
CA GLY A 495 5.99 23.72 -5.93
C GLY A 495 5.37 24.78 -6.83
N ARG A 496 4.06 24.66 -7.09
CA ARG A 496 3.28 25.65 -7.84
C ARG A 496 3.21 27.00 -7.14
N GLU A 497 3.01 27.01 -5.82
CA GLU A 497 2.97 28.23 -5.02
C GLU A 497 4.33 28.95 -4.99
N ILE A 498 5.46 28.21 -4.95
CA ILE A 498 6.81 28.79 -5.06
C ILE A 498 6.95 29.58 -6.37
N VAL A 499 6.51 29.00 -7.50
CA VAL A 499 6.55 29.70 -8.79
C VAL A 499 5.59 30.89 -8.80
N ARG A 500 4.38 30.75 -8.27
CA ARG A 500 3.41 31.86 -8.18
C ARG A 500 3.95 33.03 -7.36
N ARG A 501 4.61 32.76 -6.23
CA ARG A 501 5.20 33.78 -5.33
C ARG A 501 6.37 34.54 -5.94
N SER A 502 7.06 33.98 -6.94
CA SER A 502 8.12 34.72 -7.66
C SER A 502 7.59 36.00 -8.32
N SER A 503 6.34 35.97 -8.79
CA SER A 503 5.61 37.16 -9.22
C SER A 503 4.10 36.96 -9.03
N PRO A 504 3.53 37.42 -7.89
CA PRO A 504 2.13 37.17 -7.58
C PRO A 504 1.16 37.86 -8.53
N LEU A 505 1.45 39.10 -8.92
CA LEU A 505 0.56 39.98 -9.69
C LEU A 505 0.80 39.94 -11.20
N GLU A 506 1.97 39.49 -11.65
CA GLU A 506 2.36 39.52 -13.06
C GLU A 506 2.71 38.09 -13.53
N PRO A 507 1.72 37.29 -13.98
CA PRO A 507 1.95 35.94 -14.44
C PRO A 507 3.05 35.84 -15.52
N GLN A 508 3.13 36.83 -16.41
CA GLN A 508 4.12 36.90 -17.50
C GLN A 508 5.58 36.96 -17.03
N LYS A 509 5.85 37.25 -15.74
CA LYS A 509 7.20 37.23 -15.15
C LYS A 509 7.54 35.92 -14.44
N ARG A 510 6.65 34.93 -14.42
CA ARG A 510 6.89 33.61 -13.82
C ARG A 510 7.65 32.70 -14.78
N SER A 511 8.51 31.84 -14.26
CA SER A 511 9.28 30.88 -15.10
C SER A 511 8.43 29.74 -15.65
N ARG A 512 7.38 29.32 -14.93
CA ARG A 512 6.49 28.22 -15.34
C ARG A 512 5.06 28.71 -15.31
N LEU A 513 4.31 28.38 -16.35
CA LEU A 513 2.90 28.74 -16.50
C LEU A 513 2.05 27.50 -16.76
N TRP A 514 1.04 27.28 -15.91
CA TRP A 514 0.13 26.14 -16.01
C TRP A 514 -1.33 26.51 -15.66
N VAL A 515 -1.56 27.71 -15.12
CA VAL A 515 -2.91 28.21 -14.79
C VAL A 515 -3.58 28.61 -16.11
N HIS A 516 -4.76 28.07 -16.34
CA HIS A 516 -5.47 28.19 -17.62
C HIS A 516 -5.68 29.65 -18.04
N ASP A 517 -6.27 30.46 -17.17
CA ASP A 517 -6.66 31.84 -17.48
C ASP A 517 -5.43 32.73 -17.65
N ASP A 518 -4.44 32.63 -16.76
CA ASP A 518 -3.16 33.33 -16.88
C ASP A 518 -2.47 33.07 -18.24
N VAL A 519 -2.42 31.81 -18.67
CA VAL A 519 -1.78 31.45 -19.95
C VAL A 519 -2.62 31.93 -21.13
N LEU A 520 -3.94 31.84 -21.03
CA LEU A 520 -4.84 32.31 -22.07
C LEU A 520 -4.66 33.81 -22.31
N ASP A 521 -4.67 34.61 -21.24
CA ASP A 521 -4.49 36.07 -21.30
C ASP A 521 -3.12 36.46 -21.86
N ILE A 522 -2.06 35.76 -21.45
CA ILE A 522 -0.71 36.01 -21.97
C ILE A 522 -0.62 35.77 -23.48
N LEU A 523 -1.26 34.71 -23.97
CA LEU A 523 -1.22 34.36 -25.40
C LEU A 523 -2.16 35.23 -26.23
N THR A 524 -3.31 35.66 -25.71
CA THR A 524 -4.22 36.58 -26.43
C THR A 524 -3.67 38.00 -26.49
N GLU A 525 -3.04 38.50 -25.42
CA GLU A 525 -2.51 39.87 -25.35
C GLU A 525 -1.06 40.01 -25.85
N HIS A 526 -0.41 38.91 -26.25
CA HIS A 526 0.99 38.90 -26.72
C HIS A 526 2.00 39.47 -25.68
N THR A 527 1.73 39.25 -24.39
CA THR A 527 2.51 39.78 -23.25
C THR A 527 3.60 38.84 -22.75
N GLY A 528 3.78 37.68 -23.41
CA GLY A 528 4.81 36.70 -23.08
C GLY A 528 6.22 37.31 -22.98
N THR A 529 6.97 36.91 -21.95
CA THR A 529 8.33 37.42 -21.69
C THR A 529 9.39 36.32 -21.85
N GLY A 530 10.66 36.73 -21.94
CA GLY A 530 11.80 35.82 -22.00
C GLY A 530 12.10 35.06 -20.71
N VAL A 531 11.36 35.30 -19.61
CA VAL A 531 11.51 34.58 -18.34
C VAL A 531 10.82 33.22 -18.39
N ILE A 532 9.81 33.06 -19.24
CA ILE A 532 9.00 31.84 -19.33
C ILE A 532 9.86 30.70 -19.92
N GLU A 533 10.02 29.65 -19.13
CA GLU A 533 10.72 28.42 -19.48
C GLU A 533 9.77 27.25 -19.77
N GLY A 534 8.58 27.25 -19.16
CA GLY A 534 7.59 26.22 -19.36
C GLY A 534 6.18 26.78 -19.49
N LEU A 535 5.42 26.28 -20.46
CA LEU A 535 4.04 26.72 -20.71
C LEU A 535 3.12 25.52 -20.95
N ALA A 536 2.02 25.47 -20.21
CA ALA A 536 0.96 24.48 -20.36
C ALA A 536 -0.41 25.15 -20.57
N LEU A 537 -1.07 24.83 -21.68
CA LEU A 537 -2.44 25.27 -21.96
C LEU A 537 -3.31 24.10 -22.39
N LYS A 538 -4.51 24.01 -21.82
CA LYS A 538 -5.53 23.04 -22.22
C LYS A 538 -6.81 23.77 -22.58
N MET A 539 -7.22 23.64 -23.83
CA MET A 539 -8.46 24.21 -24.34
C MET A 539 -9.55 23.15 -24.45
N GLN A 540 -10.80 23.60 -24.39
CA GLN A 540 -11.93 22.79 -24.83
C GLN A 540 -11.90 22.64 -26.36
N ARG A 541 -12.27 21.46 -26.86
CA ARG A 541 -12.27 21.15 -28.32
C ARG A 541 -13.11 22.10 -29.17
N THR A 542 -14.08 22.79 -28.57
CA THR A 542 -15.01 23.69 -29.26
C THR A 542 -14.66 25.16 -29.11
N SER A 543 -13.54 25.51 -28.47
CA SER A 543 -13.16 26.90 -28.18
C SER A 543 -13.02 27.76 -29.44
N GLY A 544 -12.56 27.18 -30.55
CA GLY A 544 -12.36 27.91 -31.82
C GLY A 544 -11.29 29.00 -31.78
N VAL A 545 -10.60 29.16 -30.65
CA VAL A 545 -9.52 30.15 -30.45
C VAL A 545 -8.25 29.64 -31.12
N CYS A 546 -7.68 30.49 -31.98
CA CYS A 546 -6.44 30.23 -32.69
C CYS A 546 -5.41 31.30 -32.30
N PHE A 547 -4.22 30.86 -31.89
CA PHE A 547 -3.13 31.76 -31.50
C PHE A 547 -2.12 31.91 -32.64
N GLY A 548 -1.62 33.13 -32.84
CA GLY A 548 -0.51 33.38 -33.75
C GLY A 548 0.81 32.84 -33.19
N THR A 549 1.65 32.24 -34.02
CA THR A 549 3.00 31.76 -33.64
C THR A 549 3.90 32.85 -33.06
N GLU A 550 3.71 34.10 -33.47
CA GLU A 550 4.45 35.28 -33.02
C GLU A 550 4.27 35.56 -31.52
N THR A 551 3.20 35.06 -30.89
CA THR A 551 2.97 35.12 -29.43
C THR A 551 4.12 34.49 -28.65
N PHE A 552 4.74 33.44 -29.20
CA PHE A 552 5.85 32.71 -28.58
C PHE A 552 7.22 33.37 -28.85
N GLY A 553 7.31 34.31 -29.80
CA GLY A 553 8.59 34.87 -30.26
C GLY A 553 9.40 35.61 -29.19
N LYS A 554 8.73 36.18 -28.18
CA LYS A 554 9.38 36.83 -27.03
C LYS A 554 9.84 35.85 -25.94
N MET A 555 9.32 34.63 -25.92
CA MET A 555 9.58 33.60 -24.90
C MET A 555 10.88 32.81 -25.19
N LYS A 556 12.00 33.53 -25.28
CA LYS A 556 13.28 32.98 -25.76
C LYS A 556 13.84 31.81 -24.95
N ARG A 557 13.44 31.65 -23.68
CA ARG A 557 13.89 30.59 -22.76
C ARG A 557 12.93 29.39 -22.67
N LEU A 558 11.83 29.40 -23.41
CA LEU A 558 10.84 28.34 -23.35
C LEU A 558 11.46 27.02 -23.84
N ARG A 559 11.54 26.07 -22.91
CA ARG A 559 12.11 24.73 -23.11
C ARG A 559 11.06 23.62 -23.00
N LEU A 560 9.96 23.84 -22.27
CA LEU A 560 8.86 22.89 -22.08
C LEU A 560 7.54 23.47 -22.63
N LEU A 561 6.93 22.82 -23.62
CA LEU A 561 5.66 23.27 -24.20
C LEU A 561 4.62 22.14 -24.15
N LYS A 562 3.49 22.41 -23.50
CA LYS A 562 2.37 21.48 -23.41
C LYS A 562 1.07 22.13 -23.87
N LEU A 563 0.48 21.62 -24.93
CA LEU A 563 -0.73 22.15 -25.55
C LEU A 563 -1.76 21.04 -25.74
N ASP A 564 -3.00 21.25 -25.31
CA ASP A 564 -4.07 20.25 -25.46
C ASP A 564 -5.31 20.89 -26.10
N ASN A 565 -5.62 20.48 -27.33
CA ASN A 565 -6.65 21.07 -28.20
C ASN A 565 -6.46 22.58 -28.48
N VAL A 566 -5.21 23.04 -28.51
CA VAL A 566 -4.86 24.43 -28.84
C VAL A 566 -4.51 24.54 -30.32
N GLN A 567 -5.14 25.48 -31.03
CA GLN A 567 -4.83 25.78 -32.42
C GLN A 567 -3.81 26.92 -32.48
N VAL A 568 -2.74 26.70 -33.24
CA VAL A 568 -1.71 27.71 -33.49
C VAL A 568 -1.51 27.83 -35.00
N ALA A 569 -1.44 29.05 -35.50
CA ALA A 569 -1.25 29.35 -36.92
C ALA A 569 -0.19 30.42 -37.13
N GLY A 570 0.44 30.44 -38.30
CA GLY A 570 1.48 31.40 -38.66
C GLY A 570 2.83 30.75 -38.97
N ASP A 571 3.89 31.54 -38.83
CA ASP A 571 5.29 31.12 -39.03
C ASP A 571 5.84 30.41 -37.78
N TYR A 572 5.91 29.08 -37.84
CA TYR A 572 6.43 28.25 -36.76
C TYR A 572 7.93 28.46 -36.47
N GLY A 573 8.65 29.23 -37.30
CA GLY A 573 9.99 29.71 -37.00
C GLY A 573 10.05 30.70 -35.83
N HIS A 574 8.91 31.27 -35.42
CA HIS A 574 8.80 32.08 -34.20
C HIS A 574 8.83 31.24 -32.91
N LEU A 575 8.69 29.91 -33.01
CA LEU A 575 8.84 29.06 -31.83
C LEU A 575 10.29 29.04 -31.36
N PRO A 576 10.52 29.13 -30.05
CA PRO A 576 11.86 29.28 -29.49
C PRO A 576 12.73 28.04 -29.74
N LYS A 577 13.95 28.27 -30.23
CA LYS A 577 14.93 27.21 -30.54
C LYS A 577 15.46 26.44 -29.32
N GLN A 578 15.08 26.88 -28.11
CA GLN A 578 15.48 26.24 -26.85
C GLN A 578 14.52 25.11 -26.42
N LEU A 579 13.48 24.81 -27.19
CA LEU A 579 12.57 23.71 -26.89
C LEU A 579 13.31 22.37 -26.74
N ARG A 580 12.99 21.65 -25.67
CA ARG A 580 13.45 20.27 -25.38
C ARG A 580 12.31 19.28 -25.42
N TRP A 581 11.11 19.73 -25.08
CA TRP A 581 9.93 18.89 -25.03
C TRP A 581 8.69 19.62 -25.54
N VAL A 582 7.95 18.95 -26.42
CA VAL A 582 6.66 19.38 -26.96
C VAL A 582 5.64 18.27 -26.75
N ASP A 583 4.64 18.48 -25.90
CA ASP A 583 3.45 17.62 -25.75
C ASP A 583 2.23 18.37 -26.27
N TRP A 584 1.92 18.15 -27.55
CA TRP A 584 0.87 18.84 -28.26
C TRP A 584 -0.21 17.86 -28.74
N LYS A 585 -1.29 17.79 -27.97
CA LYS A 585 -2.43 16.93 -28.29
C LYS A 585 -3.38 17.64 -29.24
N ALA A 586 -3.90 16.86 -30.19
CA ALA A 586 -4.78 17.34 -31.25
C ALA A 586 -4.14 18.43 -32.11
N PHE A 587 -2.88 18.23 -32.51
CA PHE A 587 -2.19 19.08 -33.47
C PHE A 587 -2.98 19.15 -34.79
N SER A 588 -3.35 20.35 -35.20
CA SER A 588 -4.39 20.60 -36.23
C SER A 588 -3.89 20.50 -37.66
N LEU A 589 -2.58 20.61 -37.90
CA LEU A 589 -2.03 20.59 -39.26
C LEU A 589 -1.92 19.17 -39.83
N THR A 590 -1.95 19.09 -41.15
CA THR A 590 -1.81 17.83 -41.90
C THR A 590 -0.37 17.32 -41.99
N HIS A 591 0.60 18.19 -41.71
CA HIS A 591 2.03 17.90 -41.62
C HIS A 591 2.71 18.91 -40.70
N ILE A 592 3.85 18.55 -40.15
CA ILE A 592 4.69 19.46 -39.37
C ILE A 592 5.38 20.44 -40.35
N PRO A 593 5.26 21.76 -40.14
CA PRO A 593 5.86 22.77 -41.00
C PRO A 593 7.40 22.71 -41.06
N GLU A 594 8.00 23.07 -42.20
CA GLU A 594 9.46 23.03 -42.40
C GLU A 594 10.23 24.03 -41.51
N ASN A 595 9.61 25.17 -41.20
CA ASN A 595 10.12 26.18 -40.27
C ASN A 595 10.00 25.79 -38.79
N PHE A 596 9.42 24.63 -38.46
CA PHE A 596 9.38 24.06 -37.10
C PHE A 596 10.73 23.43 -36.69
N TYR A 597 11.85 23.82 -37.29
CA TYR A 597 13.13 23.18 -37.01
C TYR A 597 13.61 23.41 -35.56
N GLN A 598 13.71 22.34 -34.76
CA GLN A 598 14.11 22.36 -33.35
C GLN A 598 15.31 21.42 -33.10
N GLU A 599 16.51 21.90 -33.40
CA GLU A 599 17.77 21.12 -33.33
C GLU A 599 17.97 20.35 -32.02
N ASN A 600 17.60 20.97 -30.90
CA ASN A 600 17.88 20.45 -29.57
C ASN A 600 16.72 19.70 -28.91
N ILE A 601 15.65 19.41 -29.65
CA ILE A 601 14.47 18.74 -29.10
C ILE A 601 14.77 17.29 -28.72
N VAL A 602 14.32 16.86 -27.54
CA VAL A 602 14.51 15.49 -27.03
C VAL A 602 13.26 14.65 -27.23
N ALA A 603 12.08 15.25 -27.05
CA ALA A 603 10.82 14.52 -27.11
C ALA A 603 9.71 15.32 -27.82
N ILE A 604 9.05 14.65 -28.76
CA ILE A 604 7.88 15.15 -29.49
C ILE A 604 6.71 14.18 -29.24
N ASP A 605 5.70 14.66 -28.50
CA ASP A 605 4.44 13.99 -28.22
C ASP A 605 3.30 14.71 -29.01
N LEU A 606 2.92 14.19 -30.17
CA LEU A 606 1.82 14.71 -31.01
C LEU A 606 0.65 13.74 -31.06
N LYS A 607 0.01 13.51 -29.90
CA LYS A 607 -1.09 12.54 -29.78
C LYS A 607 -2.39 13.07 -30.37
N TYR A 608 -3.21 12.17 -30.93
CA TYR A 608 -4.52 12.51 -31.50
C TYR A 608 -4.46 13.55 -32.63
N SER A 609 -3.35 13.59 -33.36
CA SER A 609 -3.09 14.64 -34.36
C SER A 609 -3.82 14.41 -35.67
N TYR A 610 -3.99 15.50 -36.43
CA TYR A 610 -4.59 15.50 -37.78
C TYR A 610 -3.56 15.25 -38.89
N LEU A 611 -2.35 14.83 -38.52
CA LEU A 611 -1.25 14.54 -39.44
C LEU A 611 -1.66 13.47 -40.45
N LYS A 612 -1.47 13.79 -41.73
CA LYS A 612 -1.50 12.85 -42.86
C LYS A 612 -0.09 12.36 -43.20
N LEU A 613 0.87 13.28 -43.10
CA LEU A 613 2.31 13.05 -43.22
C LEU A 613 2.98 13.71 -42.03
N VAL A 614 4.13 13.21 -41.59
CA VAL A 614 4.86 13.86 -40.48
C VAL A 614 5.62 15.09 -40.97
N TRP A 615 6.53 14.92 -41.93
CA TRP A 615 7.29 16.02 -42.58
C TRP A 615 7.17 15.89 -44.10
N LYS A 616 7.18 17.01 -44.81
CA LYS A 616 7.35 17.01 -46.28
C LYS A 616 8.81 16.77 -46.67
N VAL A 617 9.70 17.46 -45.97
CA VAL A 617 11.16 17.33 -46.09
C VAL A 617 11.69 16.80 -44.76
N PRO A 618 12.50 15.73 -44.75
CA PRO A 618 13.09 15.18 -43.53
C PRO A 618 13.94 16.23 -42.80
N GLN A 619 13.82 16.29 -41.48
CA GLN A 619 14.53 17.26 -40.62
C GLN A 619 15.59 16.55 -39.77
N PHE A 620 16.80 17.11 -39.71
CA PHE A 620 17.88 16.56 -38.89
C PHE A 620 17.71 16.94 -37.41
N LEU A 621 17.22 15.99 -36.62
CA LEU A 621 16.96 16.16 -35.19
C LEU A 621 17.88 15.22 -34.41
N GLU A 622 19.12 15.67 -34.20
CA GLU A 622 20.17 14.86 -33.58
C GLU A 622 19.80 14.42 -32.16
N ARG A 623 19.15 15.28 -31.37
CA ARG A 623 18.85 15.00 -29.96
C ARG A 623 17.51 14.29 -29.71
N LEU A 624 16.72 14.05 -30.76
CA LEU A 624 15.38 13.48 -30.61
C LEU A 624 15.48 12.00 -30.21
N LYS A 625 15.02 11.69 -29.00
CA LYS A 625 14.95 10.33 -28.44
C LYS A 625 13.54 9.75 -28.45
N PHE A 626 12.51 10.58 -28.32
CA PHE A 626 11.12 10.12 -28.22
C PHE A 626 10.24 10.76 -29.27
N LEU A 627 9.60 9.93 -30.10
CA LEU A 627 8.60 10.36 -31.07
C LEU A 627 7.29 9.60 -30.84
N ASN A 628 6.25 10.31 -30.44
CA ASN A 628 4.95 9.74 -30.16
C ASN A 628 3.88 10.41 -31.01
N LEU A 629 3.35 9.65 -31.96
CA LEU A 629 2.31 10.07 -32.90
C LEU A 629 1.02 9.28 -32.67
N SER A 630 0.84 8.70 -31.48
CA SER A 630 -0.29 7.82 -31.17
C SER A 630 -1.64 8.49 -31.45
N HIS A 631 -2.59 7.68 -31.91
CA HIS A 631 -3.94 8.08 -32.24
C HIS A 631 -4.04 9.10 -33.39
N SER A 632 -3.02 9.23 -34.23
CA SER A 632 -3.06 10.06 -35.44
C SER A 632 -3.88 9.35 -36.53
N LYS A 633 -5.18 9.62 -36.55
CA LYS A 633 -6.16 8.87 -37.35
C LYS A 633 -5.88 8.87 -38.85
N TYR A 634 -5.30 9.95 -39.37
CA TYR A 634 -5.11 10.16 -40.81
C TYR A 634 -3.68 9.88 -41.29
N LEU A 635 -2.78 9.50 -40.39
CA LEU A 635 -1.37 9.29 -40.72
C LEU A 635 -1.27 8.03 -41.59
N SER A 636 -0.86 8.20 -42.85
CA SER A 636 -0.80 7.08 -43.81
C SER A 636 0.54 6.37 -43.83
N LYS A 637 1.63 7.12 -43.62
CA LYS A 637 3.01 6.61 -43.64
C LYS A 637 3.85 7.16 -42.48
N THR A 638 4.86 6.41 -42.05
CA THR A 638 5.85 6.91 -41.08
C THR A 638 6.81 7.92 -41.76
N PRO A 639 7.55 8.75 -41.00
CA PRO A 639 8.54 9.66 -41.59
C PRO A 639 9.76 8.92 -42.14
N ASP A 640 10.58 9.64 -42.92
CA ASP A 640 11.97 9.25 -43.11
C ASP A 640 12.75 9.43 -41.81
N PHE A 641 13.37 8.35 -41.35
CA PHE A 641 14.15 8.23 -40.13
C PHE A 641 15.66 8.47 -40.33
N SER A 642 16.14 8.62 -41.56
CA SER A 642 17.58 8.81 -41.89
C SER A 642 18.21 10.04 -41.21
N LYS A 643 17.36 10.97 -40.77
CA LYS A 643 17.71 12.23 -40.10
C LYS A 643 17.39 12.23 -38.60
N LEU A 644 17.07 11.09 -38.01
CA LEU A 644 16.71 10.91 -36.60
C LEU A 644 17.62 9.86 -35.91
N PRO A 645 18.96 10.05 -35.91
CA PRO A 645 19.92 8.98 -35.59
C PRO A 645 19.85 8.47 -34.14
N ASN A 646 19.37 9.27 -33.20
CA ASN A 646 19.33 8.94 -31.77
C ASN A 646 17.93 8.60 -31.24
N LEU A 647 16.98 8.25 -32.13
CA LEU A 647 15.63 7.90 -31.71
C LEU A 647 15.63 6.58 -30.93
N GLU A 648 15.14 6.61 -29.69
CA GLU A 648 15.08 5.47 -28.78
C GLU A 648 13.67 4.87 -28.66
N LYS A 649 12.61 5.68 -28.71
CA LYS A 649 11.23 5.20 -28.62
C LYS A 649 10.34 5.81 -29.70
N LEU A 650 9.72 4.95 -30.49
CA LEU A 650 8.72 5.31 -31.49
C LEU A 650 7.35 4.73 -31.14
N ILE A 651 6.37 5.60 -30.90
CA ILE A 651 5.01 5.22 -30.50
C ILE A 651 4.01 5.70 -31.55
N LEU A 652 3.42 4.75 -32.26
CA LEU A 652 2.42 4.92 -33.32
C LEU A 652 1.10 4.23 -32.98
N LYS A 653 0.87 3.92 -31.68
CA LYS A 653 -0.32 3.22 -31.19
C LYS A 653 -1.62 3.88 -31.70
N GLY A 654 -2.52 3.10 -32.27
CA GLY A 654 -3.87 3.52 -32.67
C GLY A 654 -3.89 4.43 -33.88
N CYS A 655 -2.99 4.23 -34.84
CA CYS A 655 -2.98 4.93 -36.14
C CYS A 655 -3.64 4.04 -37.20
N PRO A 656 -4.98 4.02 -37.33
CA PRO A 656 -5.68 3.06 -38.18
C PRO A 656 -5.38 3.22 -39.66
N SER A 657 -5.11 4.43 -40.17
CA SER A 657 -4.77 4.67 -41.58
C SER A 657 -3.32 4.38 -41.94
N LEU A 658 -2.47 4.05 -40.96
CA LEU A 658 -1.06 3.77 -41.21
C LEU A 658 -0.94 2.46 -42.00
N ASN A 659 -0.46 2.53 -43.23
CA ASN A 659 -0.34 1.38 -44.12
C ASN A 659 1.10 1.09 -44.56
N GLU A 660 2.04 2.03 -44.37
CA GLU A 660 3.43 1.91 -44.79
C GLU A 660 4.39 2.42 -43.71
N VAL A 661 5.39 1.60 -43.38
CA VAL A 661 6.55 2.00 -42.57
C VAL A 661 7.73 2.25 -43.52
N HIS A 662 8.32 3.43 -43.43
CA HIS A 662 9.43 3.86 -44.26
C HIS A 662 10.67 3.00 -44.05
N HIS A 663 11.38 2.67 -45.13
CA HIS A 663 12.52 1.74 -45.12
C HIS A 663 13.71 2.20 -44.25
N SER A 664 13.92 3.51 -44.08
CA SER A 664 14.97 4.03 -43.19
C SER A 664 14.73 3.73 -41.70
N ILE A 665 13.62 3.09 -41.32
CA ILE A 665 13.44 2.56 -39.95
C ILE A 665 14.62 1.64 -39.57
N GLY A 666 15.19 0.90 -40.53
CA GLY A 666 16.35 0.03 -40.29
C GLY A 666 17.64 0.78 -39.94
N ASP A 667 17.71 2.09 -40.17
CA ASP A 667 18.88 2.93 -39.87
C ASP A 667 18.92 3.33 -38.37
N LEU A 668 17.85 3.07 -37.61
CA LEU A 668 17.74 3.49 -36.21
C LEU A 668 18.46 2.53 -35.27
N SER A 669 19.78 2.67 -35.20
CA SER A 669 20.63 1.84 -34.35
C SER A 669 20.34 1.93 -32.86
N ASN A 670 19.70 3.01 -32.38
CA ASN A 670 19.43 3.25 -30.96
C ASN A 670 17.98 2.97 -30.55
N LEU A 671 17.12 2.50 -31.46
CA LEU A 671 15.71 2.28 -31.17
C LEU A 671 15.54 1.10 -30.20
N LEU A 672 14.96 1.37 -29.02
CA LEU A 672 14.70 0.41 -27.95
C LEU A 672 13.25 -0.07 -27.96
N LEU A 673 12.30 0.80 -28.30
CA LEU A 673 10.86 0.48 -28.31
C LEU A 673 10.19 0.94 -29.61
N LEU A 674 9.48 0.01 -30.24
CA LEU A 674 8.60 0.27 -31.37
C LEU A 674 7.19 -0.22 -31.04
N ASN A 675 6.24 0.72 -30.98
CA ASN A 675 4.85 0.43 -30.68
C ASN A 675 3.93 0.82 -31.84
N LEU A 676 3.47 -0.18 -32.58
CA LEU A 676 2.53 -0.09 -33.69
C LEU A 676 1.14 -0.63 -33.31
N LYS A 677 0.85 -0.78 -32.01
CA LYS A 677 -0.43 -1.35 -31.54
C LYS A 677 -1.64 -0.71 -32.22
N ASP A 678 -2.64 -1.49 -32.61
CA ASP A 678 -3.90 -1.05 -33.24
C ASP A 678 -3.70 -0.26 -34.55
N CYS A 679 -2.63 -0.52 -35.31
CA CYS A 679 -2.44 -0.01 -36.68
C CYS A 679 -3.09 -0.95 -37.69
N THR A 680 -4.42 -0.89 -37.79
CA THR A 680 -5.23 -1.91 -38.48
C THR A 680 -5.01 -1.98 -40.00
N CYS A 681 -4.64 -0.90 -40.67
CA CYS A 681 -4.32 -0.91 -42.11
C CYS A 681 -2.89 -1.35 -42.45
N LEU A 682 -2.03 -1.56 -41.45
CA LEU A 682 -0.62 -1.92 -41.68
C LEU A 682 -0.54 -3.37 -42.14
N GLY A 683 -0.24 -3.56 -43.44
CA GLY A 683 -0.23 -4.88 -44.06
C GLY A 683 1.07 -5.65 -43.90
N ASN A 684 2.21 -4.98 -44.01
CA ASN A 684 3.53 -5.61 -43.93
C ASN A 684 4.53 -4.70 -43.22
N LEU A 685 5.53 -5.31 -42.59
CA LEU A 685 6.70 -4.60 -42.10
C LEU A 685 7.81 -4.65 -43.17
N PRO A 686 8.60 -3.57 -43.36
CA PRO A 686 9.69 -3.58 -44.34
C PRO A 686 10.82 -4.50 -43.84
N MET A 687 11.43 -5.29 -44.72
CA MET A 687 12.48 -6.29 -44.36
C MET A 687 13.63 -5.72 -43.53
N VAL A 688 13.97 -4.46 -43.78
CA VAL A 688 15.01 -3.70 -43.06
C VAL A 688 14.70 -3.47 -41.58
N ILE A 689 13.44 -3.61 -41.14
CA ILE A 689 13.06 -3.47 -39.71
C ILE A 689 13.75 -4.52 -38.84
N TYR A 690 14.04 -5.68 -39.40
CA TYR A 690 14.67 -6.79 -38.69
C TYR A 690 16.17 -6.55 -38.45
N LYS A 691 16.77 -5.54 -39.08
CA LYS A 691 18.15 -5.11 -38.84
C LYS A 691 18.32 -4.29 -37.55
N LEU A 692 17.23 -3.97 -36.85
CA LEU A 692 17.25 -3.19 -35.61
C LEU A 692 17.83 -4.01 -34.45
N LYS A 693 19.16 -3.91 -34.26
CA LYS A 693 19.90 -4.70 -33.27
C LYS A 693 19.61 -4.33 -31.81
N SER A 694 19.27 -3.07 -31.54
CA SER A 694 19.05 -2.54 -30.19
C SER A 694 17.59 -2.63 -29.73
N LEU A 695 16.67 -3.04 -30.60
CA LEU A 695 15.24 -3.04 -30.26
C LEU A 695 14.94 -4.10 -29.22
N GLN A 696 14.44 -3.68 -28.06
CA GLN A 696 14.08 -4.54 -26.94
C GLN A 696 12.61 -4.92 -26.97
N THR A 697 11.73 -3.98 -27.35
CA THR A 697 10.28 -4.17 -27.32
C THR A 697 9.65 -3.85 -28.66
N LEU A 698 8.98 -4.84 -29.26
CA LEU A 698 8.17 -4.72 -30.46
C LEU A 698 6.71 -5.03 -30.16
N ILE A 699 5.82 -4.06 -30.38
CA ILE A 699 4.36 -4.21 -30.15
C ILE A 699 3.63 -4.03 -31.48
N LEU A 700 3.01 -5.10 -31.96
CA LEU A 700 2.17 -5.23 -33.15
C LEU A 700 0.72 -5.61 -32.79
N SER A 701 0.37 -5.70 -31.51
CA SER A 701 -0.98 -6.02 -31.00
C SER A 701 -2.08 -5.30 -31.80
N GLY A 702 -3.07 -6.00 -32.35
CA GLY A 702 -4.18 -5.39 -33.09
C GLY A 702 -3.86 -4.91 -34.51
N CYS A 703 -2.67 -5.22 -35.07
CA CYS A 703 -2.35 -4.98 -36.48
C CYS A 703 -2.99 -6.08 -37.35
N SER A 704 -4.30 -5.97 -37.57
CA SER A 704 -5.11 -7.00 -38.22
C SER A 704 -4.69 -7.39 -39.63
N ASN A 705 -3.94 -6.56 -40.37
CA ASN A 705 -3.51 -6.87 -41.73
C ASN A 705 -2.12 -7.51 -41.82
N ILE A 706 -1.37 -7.60 -40.71
CA ILE A 706 -0.07 -8.28 -40.69
C ILE A 706 -0.33 -9.79 -40.66
N ASP A 707 -0.01 -10.47 -41.76
CA ASP A 707 -0.25 -11.91 -41.92
C ASP A 707 1.01 -12.80 -41.89
N LYS A 708 2.19 -12.18 -41.93
CA LYS A 708 3.48 -12.86 -41.82
C LYS A 708 4.50 -12.02 -41.05
N LEU A 709 5.28 -12.69 -40.20
CA LEU A 709 6.59 -12.21 -39.74
C LEU A 709 7.66 -13.04 -40.47
N GLU A 710 8.82 -12.46 -40.74
CA GLU A 710 9.91 -13.15 -41.46
C GLU A 710 10.92 -13.80 -40.50
N GLU A 711 11.66 -14.81 -40.98
CA GLU A 711 12.75 -15.46 -40.23
C GLU A 711 13.87 -14.49 -39.83
N ASP A 712 13.98 -13.37 -40.54
CA ASP A 712 14.93 -12.31 -40.24
C ASP A 712 14.69 -11.67 -38.86
N ILE A 713 13.54 -11.88 -38.21
CA ILE A 713 13.34 -11.45 -36.81
C ILE A 713 14.41 -11.99 -35.85
N GLY A 714 15.06 -13.10 -36.19
CA GLY A 714 16.22 -13.61 -35.45
C GLY A 714 17.47 -12.71 -35.50
N GLN A 715 17.53 -11.74 -36.41
CA GLN A 715 18.59 -10.74 -36.51
C GLN A 715 18.44 -9.62 -35.46
N MET A 716 17.28 -9.52 -34.80
CA MET A 716 17.01 -8.53 -33.76
C MET A 716 17.62 -9.00 -32.44
N GLU A 717 18.95 -8.82 -32.34
CA GLU A 717 19.76 -9.41 -31.28
C GLU A 717 19.25 -9.07 -29.88
N SER A 718 18.81 -7.82 -29.60
CA SER A 718 18.39 -7.39 -28.26
C SER A 718 16.89 -7.55 -27.96
N LEU A 719 16.11 -8.21 -28.83
CA LEU A 719 14.66 -8.30 -28.68
C LEU A 719 14.28 -9.18 -27.48
N THR A 720 13.70 -8.56 -26.44
CA THR A 720 13.24 -9.24 -25.23
C THR A 720 11.73 -9.44 -25.20
N THR A 721 10.97 -8.55 -25.83
CA THR A 721 9.51 -8.48 -25.70
C THR A 721 8.85 -8.34 -27.08
N LEU A 722 8.05 -9.34 -27.48
CA LEU A 722 7.25 -9.33 -28.70
C LEU A 722 5.76 -9.46 -28.38
N ILE A 723 4.95 -8.48 -28.77
CA ILE A 723 3.51 -8.45 -28.51
C ILE A 723 2.75 -8.25 -29.82
N ALA A 724 2.31 -9.33 -30.46
CA ALA A 724 1.57 -9.35 -31.73
C ALA A 724 0.25 -10.15 -31.62
N ASP A 725 -0.45 -10.08 -30.49
CA ASP A 725 -1.84 -10.54 -30.37
C ASP A 725 -2.77 -9.79 -31.33
N ASN A 726 -3.91 -10.38 -31.67
CA ASN A 726 -4.89 -9.72 -32.53
C ASN A 726 -4.35 -9.32 -33.94
N THR A 727 -3.44 -10.14 -34.50
CA THR A 727 -2.87 -10.02 -35.85
C THR A 727 -3.33 -11.20 -36.74
N SER A 728 -3.26 -11.05 -38.07
CA SER A 728 -3.64 -12.13 -39.03
C SER A 728 -2.51 -13.13 -39.29
N LEU A 729 -1.56 -13.29 -38.35
CA LEU A 729 -0.37 -14.12 -38.54
C LEU A 729 -0.73 -15.58 -38.85
N LYS A 730 -0.34 -16.05 -40.03
CA LYS A 730 -0.58 -17.43 -40.49
C LYS A 730 0.52 -18.40 -40.08
N GLN A 731 1.73 -17.90 -39.83
CA GLN A 731 2.89 -18.68 -39.44
C GLN A 731 3.76 -17.85 -38.51
N VAL A 732 4.33 -18.49 -37.48
CA VAL A 732 5.30 -17.86 -36.57
C VAL A 732 6.71 -18.27 -37.00
N PRO A 733 7.63 -17.31 -37.25
CA PRO A 733 9.00 -17.62 -37.62
C PRO A 733 9.72 -18.52 -36.62
N PHE A 734 10.45 -19.51 -37.13
CA PHE A 734 11.27 -20.42 -36.34
C PHE A 734 12.35 -19.68 -35.53
N ALA A 735 12.87 -18.58 -36.07
CA ALA A 735 13.83 -17.71 -35.41
C ALA A 735 13.35 -17.18 -34.05
N ILE A 736 12.04 -16.94 -33.86
CA ILE A 736 11.46 -16.49 -32.58
C ILE A 736 11.60 -17.59 -31.54
N VAL A 737 11.32 -18.84 -31.94
CA VAL A 737 11.36 -20.02 -31.06
C VAL A 737 12.80 -20.40 -30.71
N ARG A 738 13.75 -20.18 -31.62
CA ARG A 738 15.19 -20.41 -31.37
C ARG A 738 15.85 -19.28 -30.58
N SER A 739 15.20 -18.12 -30.45
CA SER A 739 15.80 -16.97 -29.78
C SER A 739 16.01 -17.26 -28.30
N LYS A 740 17.25 -17.03 -27.83
CA LYS A 740 17.61 -17.19 -26.43
C LYS A 740 17.36 -15.92 -25.60
N GLN A 741 17.02 -14.81 -26.26
CA GLN A 741 16.91 -13.48 -25.63
C GLN A 741 15.47 -13.03 -25.38
N ILE A 742 14.50 -13.55 -26.14
CA ILE A 742 13.09 -13.17 -25.98
C ILE A 742 12.56 -13.76 -24.66
N GLY A 743 12.22 -12.87 -23.72
CA GLY A 743 11.66 -13.21 -22.41
C GLY A 743 10.13 -13.19 -22.36
N TYR A 744 9.47 -12.44 -23.26
CA TYR A 744 8.01 -12.32 -23.32
C TYR A 744 7.49 -12.33 -24.77
N ILE A 745 6.50 -13.19 -25.05
CA ILE A 745 5.85 -13.34 -26.36
C ILE A 745 4.33 -13.41 -26.20
N SER A 746 3.61 -12.63 -26.99
CA SER A 746 2.16 -12.72 -27.20
C SER A 746 1.86 -12.67 -28.70
N LEU A 747 1.12 -13.62 -29.27
CA LEU A 747 0.93 -13.76 -30.75
C LEU A 747 -0.52 -14.02 -31.19
N CYS A 748 -1.49 -14.04 -30.29
CA CYS A 748 -2.81 -14.64 -30.58
C CYS A 748 -3.90 -13.60 -30.85
N GLY A 749 -4.62 -13.72 -31.96
CA GLY A 749 -5.93 -13.11 -32.12
C GLY A 749 -6.36 -12.91 -33.57
N TYR A 750 -7.23 -13.78 -34.06
CA TYR A 750 -8.36 -13.46 -34.93
C TYR A 750 -9.17 -14.75 -35.08
N GLU A 751 -10.49 -14.69 -35.00
CA GLU A 751 -11.38 -15.84 -35.19
C GLU A 751 -11.16 -16.44 -36.59
N GLY A 752 -10.61 -17.66 -36.68
CA GLY A 752 -10.71 -18.48 -37.91
C GLY A 752 -9.44 -19.07 -38.53
N LEU A 753 -8.24 -19.02 -37.94
CA LEU A 753 -7.05 -19.66 -38.52
C LEU A 753 -6.23 -20.47 -37.52
N ALA A 754 -6.60 -21.75 -37.37
CA ALA A 754 -5.87 -22.73 -36.57
C ALA A 754 -5.83 -24.12 -37.24
N ARG A 755 -5.24 -24.21 -38.43
CA ARG A 755 -4.85 -25.52 -38.98
C ARG A 755 -3.38 -25.67 -39.32
N ASP A 756 -2.64 -24.59 -39.57
CA ASP A 756 -1.29 -24.72 -40.18
C ASP A 756 -0.14 -23.97 -39.46
N VAL A 757 -0.41 -23.21 -38.39
CA VAL A 757 0.60 -22.35 -37.74
C VAL A 757 1.58 -23.16 -36.86
N PHE A 758 1.11 -24.25 -36.25
CA PHE A 758 1.88 -25.07 -35.29
C PHE A 758 2.30 -26.48 -35.76
N PRO A 759 1.64 -27.16 -36.74
CA PRO A 759 2.14 -28.45 -37.24
C PRO A 759 3.54 -28.38 -37.86
N SER A 760 3.93 -27.25 -38.45
CA SER A 760 5.27 -27.01 -39.01
C SER A 760 6.36 -26.85 -37.93
N LEU A 761 6.01 -26.30 -36.76
CA LEU A 761 6.88 -26.18 -35.58
C LEU A 761 7.22 -27.57 -35.00
N ILE A 762 6.25 -28.48 -34.96
CA ILE A 762 6.43 -29.86 -34.48
C ILE A 762 7.21 -30.72 -35.50
N TRP A 763 6.97 -30.54 -36.80
CA TRP A 763 7.63 -31.34 -37.85
C TRP A 763 9.13 -31.09 -37.96
N THR A 764 9.61 -29.88 -37.67
CA THR A 764 11.02 -29.50 -37.85
C THR A 764 11.88 -29.80 -36.62
N LEU A 765 11.29 -29.76 -35.40
CA LEU A 765 11.91 -30.29 -34.17
C LEU A 765 12.22 -31.79 -34.28
N MET A 766 11.55 -32.51 -35.18
CA MET A 766 11.69 -33.95 -35.38
C MET A 766 12.77 -34.36 -36.41
N SER A 767 13.41 -33.42 -37.12
CA SER A 767 14.29 -33.78 -38.26
C SER A 767 15.80 -33.59 -38.07
N HIS A 768 16.29 -33.14 -36.90
CA HIS A 768 17.72 -33.00 -36.62
C HIS A 768 18.24 -34.04 -35.62
N THR A 769 18.30 -35.29 -36.06
CA THR A 769 19.18 -36.30 -35.47
C THR A 769 20.17 -36.80 -36.52
N ARG A 770 21.36 -36.17 -36.56
CA ARG A 770 22.70 -36.80 -36.67
C ARG A 770 23.78 -35.77 -37.03
N GLY A 771 24.82 -35.68 -36.18
CA GLY A 771 26.13 -35.13 -36.57
C GLY A 771 26.73 -34.05 -35.67
N THR A 772 27.29 -34.47 -34.54
CA THR A 772 28.47 -33.93 -33.82
C THR A 772 28.95 -32.48 -34.06
N LEU A 773 28.99 -31.64 -33.01
CA LEU A 773 30.22 -31.21 -32.33
C LEU A 773 29.92 -30.29 -31.12
N SER A 774 30.80 -30.43 -30.13
CA SER A 774 30.85 -29.96 -28.73
C SER A 774 31.05 -28.45 -28.50
N CYS A 775 30.56 -27.90 -27.37
CA CYS A 775 31.40 -27.32 -26.29
C CYS A 775 30.57 -26.89 -25.03
N PHE A 776 31.28 -26.75 -23.91
CA PHE A 776 30.91 -26.80 -22.48
C PHE A 776 30.23 -25.56 -21.84
N GLN A 777 29.82 -25.75 -20.56
CA GLN A 777 29.02 -24.94 -19.60
C GLN A 777 29.72 -23.68 -18.99
N PRO A 778 29.25 -23.08 -17.86
CA PRO A 778 28.11 -22.14 -17.65
C PRO A 778 28.58 -20.82 -16.96
N PHE A 779 27.72 -19.80 -16.75
CA PHE A 779 27.67 -18.93 -15.55
C PHE A 779 26.74 -17.72 -15.78
N GLY A 780 26.03 -17.32 -14.72
CA GLY A 780 25.38 -16.01 -14.60
C GLY A 780 23.84 -16.04 -14.57
N ILE A 781 23.31 -15.89 -13.36
CA ILE A 781 21.92 -15.61 -12.93
C ILE A 781 20.99 -15.16 -14.07
N MET A 782 19.93 -15.93 -14.34
CA MET A 782 18.96 -15.73 -15.41
C MET A 782 17.59 -15.32 -14.82
N PRO A 783 16.87 -14.35 -15.40
CA PRO A 783 15.51 -14.00 -14.97
C PRO A 783 14.48 -15.05 -15.40
N THR A 784 13.42 -15.13 -14.61
CA THR A 784 12.26 -16.02 -14.73
C THR A 784 11.46 -15.74 -16.01
N SER A 785 11.52 -16.65 -16.98
CA SER A 785 10.77 -16.57 -18.25
C SER A 785 9.32 -17.05 -18.07
N ILE A 786 8.35 -16.21 -18.48
CA ILE A 786 6.95 -16.60 -18.68
C ILE A 786 6.73 -16.78 -20.20
N VAL A 787 6.26 -17.95 -20.62
CA VAL A 787 6.03 -18.27 -22.03
C VAL A 787 4.56 -18.60 -22.25
N SER A 788 3.70 -17.61 -22.47
CA SER A 788 2.29 -17.87 -22.81
C SER A 788 2.17 -18.39 -24.25
N MET A 789 1.87 -19.68 -24.43
CA MET A 789 1.51 -20.30 -25.73
C MET A 789 0.02 -20.63 -25.78
N ASN A 790 -0.66 -20.22 -26.84
CA ASN A 790 -2.03 -20.65 -27.17
C ASN A 790 -1.98 -21.63 -28.34
N ILE A 791 -2.49 -22.84 -28.15
CA ILE A 791 -2.37 -23.94 -29.13
C ILE A 791 -3.75 -24.55 -29.35
N GLN A 792 -4.29 -24.39 -30.54
CA GLN A 792 -5.45 -25.14 -31.00
C GLN A 792 -4.95 -26.37 -31.76
N ASP A 793 -4.74 -27.48 -31.03
CA ASP A 793 -4.44 -28.78 -31.63
C ASP A 793 -5.31 -29.88 -30.98
N ASN A 794 -5.83 -30.79 -31.80
CA ASN A 794 -6.71 -31.90 -31.41
C ASN A 794 -5.93 -33.09 -30.85
N ASN A 795 -4.74 -32.87 -30.27
CA ASN A 795 -3.93 -33.92 -29.64
C ASN A 795 -3.07 -33.39 -28.49
N LEU A 796 -3.74 -32.81 -27.48
CA LEU A 796 -3.18 -32.35 -26.20
C LEU A 796 -2.27 -33.38 -25.50
N VAL A 797 -2.45 -34.68 -25.78
CA VAL A 797 -1.65 -35.79 -25.22
C VAL A 797 -0.16 -35.68 -25.58
N ASN A 798 0.18 -35.31 -26.82
CA ASN A 798 1.58 -35.23 -27.27
C ASN A 798 2.28 -33.96 -26.73
N LEU A 799 1.52 -32.88 -26.56
CA LEU A 799 2.03 -31.61 -26.03
C LEU A 799 2.46 -31.76 -24.58
N LEU A 800 1.62 -32.41 -23.76
CA LEU A 800 1.90 -32.66 -22.34
C LEU A 800 3.07 -33.61 -22.12
N SER A 801 3.30 -34.56 -23.04
CA SER A 801 4.45 -35.50 -22.96
C SER A 801 5.81 -34.84 -23.21
N LYS A 802 5.86 -33.68 -23.90
CA LYS A 802 7.11 -32.98 -24.27
C LYS A 802 7.34 -31.63 -23.58
N VAL A 803 6.34 -31.08 -22.86
CA VAL A 803 6.54 -29.93 -21.93
C VAL A 803 7.55 -30.27 -20.81
N GLY A 804 7.83 -31.55 -20.58
CA GLY A 804 8.95 -32.02 -19.76
C GLY A 804 10.33 -31.62 -20.27
N GLU A 805 10.53 -31.44 -21.59
CA GLU A 805 11.82 -31.12 -22.22
C GLU A 805 12.18 -29.61 -22.12
N PHE A 806 11.19 -28.74 -21.93
CA PHE A 806 11.40 -27.31 -21.72
C PHE A 806 11.62 -26.99 -20.24
N SER A 807 12.89 -26.95 -19.83
CA SER A 807 13.29 -26.74 -18.42
C SER A 807 13.02 -25.32 -17.88
N LYS A 808 12.67 -24.35 -18.73
CA LYS A 808 12.50 -22.93 -18.38
C LYS A 808 11.08 -22.37 -18.53
N LEU A 809 10.09 -23.22 -18.87
CA LEU A 809 8.72 -22.79 -19.16
C LEU A 809 7.87 -22.72 -17.87
N ARG A 810 7.33 -21.55 -17.50
CA ARG A 810 6.59 -21.33 -16.24
C ARG A 810 5.07 -21.56 -16.35
N SER A 811 4.44 -21.10 -17.43
CA SER A 811 2.99 -21.22 -17.64
C SER A 811 2.65 -21.35 -19.12
N ILE A 812 1.49 -21.93 -19.45
CA ILE A 812 0.92 -22.09 -20.81
C ILE A 812 -0.55 -21.66 -20.72
N SER A 813 -1.08 -20.96 -21.72
CA SER A 813 -2.50 -20.54 -21.75
C SER A 813 -3.11 -20.78 -23.13
N VAL A 814 -4.05 -21.71 -23.20
CA VAL A 814 -4.73 -22.16 -24.41
C VAL A 814 -6.19 -21.69 -24.43
N GLN A 815 -6.68 -21.27 -25.59
CA GLN A 815 -8.08 -20.92 -25.83
C GLN A 815 -8.65 -21.81 -26.94
N CYS A 816 -9.73 -22.53 -26.62
CA CYS A 816 -10.39 -23.51 -27.48
C CYS A 816 -11.62 -22.93 -28.18
N ASP A 817 -12.00 -23.51 -29.32
CA ASP A 817 -13.13 -23.04 -30.15
C ASP A 817 -14.52 -23.45 -29.63
N SER A 818 -14.60 -24.46 -28.74
CA SER A 818 -15.89 -24.91 -28.18
C SER A 818 -15.77 -25.63 -26.83
N ASP A 819 -16.83 -25.50 -26.02
CA ASP A 819 -16.98 -26.14 -24.70
C ASP A 819 -17.02 -27.68 -24.81
N PHE A 820 -17.47 -28.19 -25.97
CA PHE A 820 -17.56 -29.62 -26.26
C PHE A 820 -16.17 -30.30 -26.42
N GLN A 821 -15.20 -29.63 -27.06
CA GLN A 821 -13.81 -30.11 -27.15
C GLN A 821 -13.13 -30.17 -25.78
N LEU A 822 -13.45 -29.22 -24.90
CA LEU A 822 -12.89 -29.12 -23.54
C LEU A 822 -13.39 -30.20 -22.58
N THR A 823 -14.52 -30.86 -22.88
CA THR A 823 -15.18 -31.73 -21.87
C THR A 823 -14.93 -33.23 -22.09
N GLN A 824 -14.84 -33.71 -23.34
CA GLN A 824 -14.70 -35.14 -23.63
C GLN A 824 -13.24 -35.63 -23.71
N GLU A 825 -12.35 -34.90 -24.39
CA GLU A 825 -10.94 -35.32 -24.51
C GLU A 825 -10.17 -35.12 -23.20
N LEU A 826 -10.50 -34.08 -22.43
CA LEU A 826 -9.86 -33.75 -21.16
C LEU A 826 -10.13 -34.75 -20.03
N ARG A 827 -11.35 -35.31 -19.95
CA ARG A 827 -11.64 -36.40 -18.99
C ARG A 827 -10.82 -37.65 -19.29
N SER A 828 -10.52 -37.92 -20.56
CA SER A 828 -9.65 -39.03 -20.97
C SER A 828 -8.16 -38.77 -20.66
N ILE A 829 -7.70 -37.53 -20.81
CA ILE A 829 -6.31 -37.11 -20.58
C ILE A 829 -5.98 -36.98 -19.09
N LEU A 830 -6.84 -36.33 -18.30
CA LEU A 830 -6.67 -36.15 -16.86
C LEU A 830 -6.78 -37.49 -16.12
N HIS A 831 -7.64 -38.41 -16.58
CA HIS A 831 -7.71 -39.76 -16.04
C HIS A 831 -6.43 -40.57 -16.33
N LYS A 832 -5.70 -40.30 -17.43
CA LYS A 832 -4.41 -40.95 -17.73
C LYS A 832 -3.22 -40.33 -17.00
N LEU A 833 -3.21 -39.00 -16.79
CA LEU A 833 -2.14 -38.31 -16.07
C LEU A 833 -2.20 -38.51 -14.55
N CYS A 834 -3.39 -38.75 -13.98
CA CYS A 834 -3.58 -38.97 -12.55
C CYS A 834 -3.60 -40.46 -12.14
N ASN A 835 -3.81 -41.42 -13.05
CA ASN A 835 -3.85 -42.86 -12.76
C ASN A 835 -2.71 -43.66 -13.42
N VAL A 836 -1.45 -43.31 -13.17
CA VAL A 836 -0.32 -44.21 -13.54
C VAL A 836 -0.17 -45.39 -12.56
N ASN A 837 -0.92 -45.44 -11.45
CA ASN A 837 -0.88 -46.56 -10.50
C ASN A 837 -2.24 -47.22 -10.28
N SER A 838 -2.67 -48.03 -11.25
CA SER A 838 -3.55 -49.17 -10.97
C SER A 838 -3.28 -50.31 -11.95
N SER A 839 -2.07 -50.87 -11.90
CA SER A 839 -1.91 -52.29 -12.23
C SER A 839 -2.49 -53.07 -11.06
N GLU A 840 -3.51 -53.88 -11.33
CA GLU A 840 -4.13 -54.81 -10.40
C GLU A 840 -3.08 -55.58 -9.58
N PRO A 841 -3.22 -55.69 -8.25
CA PRO A 841 -2.53 -56.74 -7.53
C PRO A 841 -3.44 -57.98 -7.53
N GLU A 842 -3.10 -58.94 -8.37
CA GLU A 842 -3.45 -60.33 -8.12
C GLU A 842 -2.91 -60.74 -6.74
N SER A 843 -3.82 -61.19 -5.87
CA SER A 843 -3.64 -61.97 -4.64
C SER A 843 -2.31 -61.86 -3.87
N ALA A 844 -2.34 -61.26 -2.66
CA ALA A 844 -1.84 -61.88 -1.42
C ALA A 844 -1.82 -60.88 -0.24
N HIS A 845 -2.45 -61.30 0.86
CA HIS A 845 -2.25 -60.94 2.26
C HIS A 845 -2.30 -59.46 2.70
N GLN A 846 -3.33 -59.19 3.52
CA GLN A 846 -3.36 -58.14 4.55
C GLN A 846 -2.03 -58.06 5.30
N SER A 847 -1.37 -56.90 5.21
CA SER A 847 -0.47 -56.43 6.25
C SER A 847 -0.82 -54.97 6.53
N GLN A 848 -1.08 -54.68 7.80
CA GLN A 848 -1.28 -53.33 8.32
C GLN A 848 0.02 -52.55 8.11
N ILE A 849 -0.05 -51.44 7.37
CA ILE A 849 1.03 -50.45 7.27
C ILE A 849 0.59 -49.22 8.10
N PRO A 850 1.49 -48.59 8.88
CA PRO A 850 1.13 -47.65 9.95
C PRO A 850 0.71 -46.27 9.43
N ASP A 851 0.09 -45.50 10.33
CA ASP A 851 -0.50 -44.16 10.15
C ASP A 851 0.22 -43.24 9.14
N ASN A 852 -0.56 -42.82 8.14
CA ASN A 852 -0.21 -41.87 7.10
C ASN A 852 0.24 -40.51 7.69
N SER A 853 1.43 -40.04 7.31
CA SER A 853 1.77 -38.62 7.45
C SER A 853 0.92 -37.81 6.44
N MET A 854 -0.18 -37.24 6.92
CA MET A 854 -0.98 -36.26 6.16
C MET A 854 -0.22 -34.93 6.12
N ALA A 855 -0.11 -34.33 4.93
CA ALA A 855 0.47 -33.01 4.75
C ALA A 855 -0.44 -32.17 3.83
N SER A 856 -0.25 -30.85 3.86
CA SER A 856 -1.00 -29.92 3.02
C SER A 856 -0.09 -28.97 2.26
N TYR A 857 -0.46 -28.67 1.01
CA TYR A 857 0.11 -27.56 0.25
C TYR A 857 -0.85 -26.38 0.25
N LEU A 858 -0.32 -25.19 0.52
CA LEU A 858 -1.04 -23.92 0.45
C LEU A 858 -0.38 -23.05 -0.62
N ILE A 859 -1.17 -22.58 -1.58
CA ILE A 859 -0.71 -21.79 -2.72
C ILE A 859 -1.59 -20.55 -2.82
N GLY A 860 -1.06 -19.40 -2.40
CA GLY A 860 -1.73 -18.11 -2.47
C GLY A 860 -1.39 -17.35 -3.76
N MET A 861 -2.38 -16.64 -4.31
CA MET A 861 -2.26 -15.79 -5.49
C MET A 861 -2.93 -14.43 -5.25
N GLY A 862 -2.27 -13.30 -5.49
CA GLY A 862 -2.88 -11.95 -5.38
C GLY A 862 -2.43 -11.12 -4.18
N SER A 863 -3.03 -9.94 -3.98
CA SER A 863 -2.43 -8.82 -3.23
C SER A 863 -2.91 -8.65 -1.78
N TYR A 864 -3.43 -9.69 -1.13
CA TYR A 864 -4.14 -9.61 0.15
C TYR A 864 -3.48 -10.45 1.27
N GLN A 865 -2.20 -10.16 1.56
CA GLN A 865 -1.32 -10.94 2.44
C GLN A 865 -1.92 -11.23 3.84
N GLN A 866 -2.58 -10.25 4.46
CA GLN A 866 -3.13 -10.40 5.82
C GLN A 866 -4.21 -11.50 5.91
N VAL A 867 -5.05 -11.62 4.88
CA VAL A 867 -6.09 -12.67 4.81
C VAL A 867 -5.46 -14.02 4.49
N PHE A 868 -4.42 -14.06 3.64
CA PHE A 868 -3.64 -15.28 3.39
C PHE A 868 -3.00 -15.81 4.67
N ASP A 869 -2.34 -14.95 5.45
CA ASP A 869 -1.67 -15.34 6.69
C ASP A 869 -2.67 -15.82 7.74
N MET A 870 -3.83 -15.15 7.86
CA MET A 870 -4.91 -15.56 8.76
C MET A 870 -5.48 -16.94 8.38
N LEU A 871 -5.77 -17.15 7.10
CA LEU A 871 -6.33 -18.42 6.61
C LEU A 871 -5.31 -19.55 6.70
N SER A 872 -4.05 -19.28 6.32
CA SER A 872 -2.93 -20.22 6.40
C SER A 872 -2.68 -20.69 7.82
N ASN A 873 -2.69 -19.76 8.80
CA ASN A 873 -2.57 -20.09 10.22
C ASN A 873 -3.77 -20.92 10.71
N SER A 874 -4.98 -20.62 10.25
CA SER A 874 -6.19 -21.36 10.60
C SER A 874 -6.14 -22.80 10.05
N ILE A 875 -5.75 -22.97 8.78
CA ILE A 875 -5.58 -24.28 8.14
C ILE A 875 -4.46 -25.08 8.81
N SER A 876 -3.31 -24.44 9.08
CA SER A 876 -2.19 -25.07 9.78
C SER A 876 -2.55 -25.53 11.19
N LYS A 877 -3.39 -24.77 11.90
CA LYS A 877 -3.88 -25.14 13.23
C LYS A 877 -4.80 -26.37 13.16
N VAL A 878 -5.72 -26.41 12.20
CA VAL A 878 -6.63 -27.55 11.98
C VAL A 878 -5.86 -28.84 11.64
N LEU A 879 -4.78 -28.73 10.85
CA LEU A 879 -3.96 -29.89 10.46
C LEU A 879 -3.08 -30.42 11.59
N ARG A 880 -2.69 -29.57 12.56
CA ARG A 880 -1.90 -29.99 13.73
C ARG A 880 -2.74 -30.69 14.81
N THR A 881 -4.06 -30.53 14.79
CA THR A 881 -4.94 -30.97 15.89
C THR A 881 -5.71 -32.27 15.63
N ASN A 882 -5.81 -32.76 14.38
CA ASN A 882 -6.69 -33.88 14.04
C ASN A 882 -5.93 -35.10 13.50
N SER A 883 -6.04 -36.24 14.19
CA SER A 883 -5.53 -37.55 13.77
C SER A 883 -6.58 -38.44 13.10
N CYS A 884 -7.73 -37.91 12.70
CA CYS A 884 -8.85 -38.67 12.13
C CYS A 884 -9.26 -38.16 10.74
N THR A 885 -9.80 -39.05 9.92
CA THR A 885 -10.04 -38.91 8.47
C THR A 885 -11.02 -37.81 8.05
N ASP A 886 -11.73 -37.16 8.98
CA ASP A 886 -12.67 -36.07 8.70
C ASP A 886 -12.13 -34.73 9.23
N PHE A 887 -11.25 -34.08 8.47
CA PHE A 887 -10.85 -32.70 8.74
C PHE A 887 -11.78 -31.72 8.02
N VAL A 888 -12.35 -30.78 8.79
CA VAL A 888 -13.20 -29.71 8.28
C VAL A 888 -12.30 -28.50 7.98
N LEU A 889 -12.12 -28.21 6.69
CA LEU A 889 -11.43 -27.00 6.26
C LEU A 889 -12.29 -25.77 6.59
N PRO A 890 -11.69 -24.58 6.80
CA PRO A 890 -12.45 -23.36 7.00
C PRO A 890 -13.49 -23.18 5.89
N GLY A 891 -14.74 -22.91 6.26
CA GLY A 891 -15.82 -22.61 5.32
C GLY A 891 -15.79 -21.15 4.86
N ASP A 892 -16.88 -20.72 4.24
CA ASP A 892 -17.10 -19.34 3.83
C ASP A 892 -16.99 -18.39 5.03
N ASN A 893 -16.25 -17.29 4.86
CA ASN A 893 -16.18 -16.22 5.86
C ASN A 893 -16.43 -14.89 5.17
N TYR A 894 -17.70 -14.53 5.12
CA TYR A 894 -18.18 -13.34 4.46
C TYR A 894 -17.81 -12.07 5.25
N PRO A 895 -17.34 -10.97 4.62
CA PRO A 895 -17.14 -10.72 3.19
C PRO A 895 -15.71 -11.02 2.66
N TYR A 896 -14.88 -11.69 3.45
CA TYR A 896 -13.44 -11.80 3.18
C TYR A 896 -13.09 -12.89 2.17
N TRP A 897 -13.71 -14.07 2.24
CA TRP A 897 -13.50 -15.14 1.26
C TRP A 897 -14.69 -16.09 1.09
N LEU A 898 -14.77 -16.70 -0.10
CA LEU A 898 -15.66 -17.80 -0.45
C LEU A 898 -14.84 -19.08 -0.67
N ALA A 899 -15.24 -20.18 -0.06
CA ALA A 899 -14.56 -21.46 -0.03
C ALA A 899 -15.30 -22.50 -0.88
N TYR A 900 -14.57 -23.13 -1.80
CA TYR A 900 -15.07 -24.24 -2.62
C TYR A 900 -14.21 -25.45 -2.35
N THR A 901 -14.82 -26.60 -2.06
CA THR A 901 -14.09 -27.84 -1.73
C THR A 901 -14.45 -28.94 -2.72
N GLY A 902 -13.44 -29.70 -3.16
CA GLY A 902 -13.60 -30.90 -3.98
C GLY A 902 -12.91 -32.12 -3.37
N GLU A 903 -13.45 -33.30 -3.64
CA GLU A 903 -12.85 -34.58 -3.25
C GLU A 903 -11.79 -34.99 -4.29
N GLY A 904 -10.57 -35.28 -3.83
CA GLY A 904 -9.44 -35.62 -4.72
C GLY A 904 -8.77 -34.41 -5.38
N TYR A 905 -8.54 -34.47 -6.70
CA TYR A 905 -7.64 -33.58 -7.44
C TYR A 905 -8.32 -32.39 -8.13
N SER A 906 -9.65 -32.28 -8.08
CA SER A 906 -10.38 -31.22 -8.80
C SER A 906 -11.35 -30.45 -7.91
N VAL A 907 -11.53 -29.17 -8.21
CA VAL A 907 -12.49 -28.29 -7.54
C VAL A 907 -13.22 -27.45 -8.59
N PRO A 908 -14.48 -27.79 -8.92
CA PRO A 908 -15.33 -26.95 -9.74
C PRO A 908 -15.96 -25.83 -8.89
N PHE A 909 -16.03 -24.63 -9.43
CA PHE A 909 -16.73 -23.49 -8.83
C PHE A 909 -17.23 -22.53 -9.90
N GLN A 910 -18.21 -21.70 -9.52
CA GLN A 910 -18.68 -20.60 -10.35
C GLN A 910 -18.21 -19.29 -9.74
N VAL A 911 -17.63 -18.40 -10.56
CA VAL A 911 -17.25 -17.07 -10.13
C VAL A 911 -18.53 -16.25 -9.88
N PRO A 912 -18.69 -15.57 -8.73
CA PRO A 912 -19.88 -14.76 -8.43
C PRO A 912 -20.16 -13.69 -9.51
N GLU A 913 -21.44 -13.46 -9.85
CA GLU A 913 -21.88 -12.57 -10.95
C GLU A 913 -21.78 -11.05 -10.68
N ASP A 914 -21.40 -10.61 -9.47
CA ASP A 914 -21.54 -9.22 -9.05
C ASP A 914 -20.40 -8.31 -9.57
N SER A 915 -20.74 -7.27 -10.35
CA SER A 915 -19.77 -6.40 -11.05
C SER A 915 -18.98 -5.43 -10.16
N ASP A 916 -19.39 -5.27 -8.90
CA ASP A 916 -18.78 -4.34 -7.94
C ASP A 916 -17.70 -4.98 -7.05
N CYS A 917 -17.59 -6.31 -7.02
CA CYS A 917 -16.61 -7.03 -6.19
C CYS A 917 -15.43 -7.56 -7.01
N ARG A 918 -14.33 -6.79 -7.06
CA ARG A 918 -13.09 -7.28 -7.68
C ARG A 918 -12.39 -8.28 -6.77
N MET A 919 -12.28 -9.54 -7.21
CA MET A 919 -11.44 -10.54 -6.56
C MET A 919 -10.01 -10.00 -6.41
N LYS A 920 -9.50 -10.03 -5.18
CA LYS A 920 -8.18 -9.50 -4.80
C LYS A 920 -7.13 -10.59 -4.60
N GLY A 921 -7.56 -11.83 -4.40
CA GLY A 921 -6.67 -12.99 -4.32
C GLY A 921 -7.42 -14.32 -4.40
N MET A 922 -6.67 -15.41 -4.51
CA MET A 922 -7.15 -16.79 -4.47
C MET A 922 -6.17 -17.65 -3.66
N LEU A 923 -6.64 -18.51 -2.76
CA LEU A 923 -5.82 -19.48 -2.02
C LEU A 923 -6.24 -20.90 -2.38
N LEU A 924 -5.32 -21.71 -2.87
CA LEU A 924 -5.51 -23.14 -3.13
C LEU A 924 -4.89 -23.96 -2.00
N CYS A 925 -5.66 -24.88 -1.42
CA CYS A 925 -5.24 -25.81 -0.38
C CYS A 925 -5.40 -27.24 -0.88
N VAL A 926 -4.35 -28.06 -0.81
CA VAL A 926 -4.36 -29.46 -1.23
C VAL A 926 -3.87 -30.32 -0.07
N VAL A 927 -4.72 -31.21 0.45
CA VAL A 927 -4.37 -32.17 1.50
C VAL A 927 -4.09 -33.53 0.88
N TYR A 928 -2.97 -34.15 1.23
CA TYR A 928 -2.50 -35.39 0.62
C TYR A 928 -1.88 -36.37 1.63
N SER A 929 -1.83 -37.65 1.24
CA SER A 929 -1.09 -38.72 1.92
C SER A 929 0.10 -39.18 1.08
N SER A 930 1.26 -39.45 1.70
CA SER A 930 2.49 -39.92 1.04
C SER A 930 3.12 -41.10 1.78
N THR A 931 3.90 -41.93 1.07
CA THR A 931 4.66 -43.05 1.67
C THR A 931 6.01 -42.58 2.24
N PRO A 932 6.58 -43.23 3.28
CA PRO A 932 7.72 -42.71 4.05
C PRO A 932 9.06 -42.56 3.29
N GLY A 933 9.12 -42.92 2.01
CA GLY A 933 10.34 -42.86 1.18
C GLY A 933 10.48 -41.63 0.28
N ASN A 934 9.41 -40.85 0.05
CA ASN A 934 9.38 -39.77 -0.96
C ASN A 934 9.38 -38.34 -0.39
N MET A 935 9.62 -38.15 0.92
CA MET A 935 9.60 -36.81 1.53
C MET A 935 10.70 -35.85 1.03
N ALA A 936 11.72 -36.33 0.31
CA ALA A 936 12.89 -35.53 -0.09
C ALA A 936 12.85 -34.94 -1.51
N THR A 937 11.82 -35.20 -2.33
CA THR A 937 11.68 -34.58 -3.67
C THR A 937 10.30 -33.99 -3.87
N GLN A 938 10.26 -32.66 -3.86
CA GLN A 938 9.13 -31.78 -4.12
C GLN A 938 8.34 -32.21 -5.36
N ASN A 939 7.06 -32.58 -5.23
CA ASN A 939 6.27 -33.11 -6.34
C ASN A 939 4.80 -32.64 -6.33
N LEU A 940 4.58 -31.32 -6.30
CA LEU A 940 3.43 -30.74 -7.02
C LEU A 940 3.94 -30.34 -8.40
N THR A 941 3.47 -31.01 -9.43
CA THR A 941 4.09 -30.91 -10.76
C THR A 941 3.44 -29.80 -11.58
N ASN A 942 2.10 -29.70 -11.56
CA ASN A 942 1.36 -28.73 -12.40
C ASN A 942 0.01 -28.32 -11.78
N ILE A 943 -0.40 -27.06 -11.95
CA ILE A 943 -1.77 -26.59 -11.68
C ILE A 943 -2.46 -26.30 -13.00
N PHE A 944 -3.70 -26.75 -13.11
CA PHE A 944 -4.54 -26.62 -14.29
C PHE A 944 -5.77 -25.80 -13.94
N ILE A 945 -6.03 -24.72 -14.66
CA ILE A 945 -7.22 -23.88 -14.48
C ILE A 945 -8.02 -23.90 -15.78
N PHE A 946 -9.23 -24.44 -15.70
CA PHE A 946 -10.16 -24.49 -16.82
C PHE A 946 -11.28 -23.49 -16.60
N ASN A 947 -11.56 -22.67 -17.61
CA ASN A 947 -12.75 -21.85 -17.65
C ASN A 947 -13.63 -22.35 -18.80
N TYR A 948 -14.68 -23.07 -18.45
CA TYR A 948 -15.62 -23.66 -19.41
C TYR A 948 -16.41 -22.57 -20.13
N THR A 949 -16.81 -21.50 -19.43
CA THR A 949 -17.56 -20.39 -20.02
C THR A 949 -16.78 -19.67 -21.12
N LYS A 950 -15.47 -19.48 -20.92
CA LYS A 950 -14.59 -18.82 -21.92
C LYS A 950 -13.86 -19.80 -22.84
N CYS A 951 -14.06 -21.10 -22.65
CA CYS A 951 -13.35 -22.16 -23.35
C CYS A 951 -11.81 -22.02 -23.25
N THR A 952 -11.27 -21.63 -22.10
CA THR A 952 -9.82 -21.46 -21.90
C THR A 952 -9.25 -22.45 -20.90
N PHE A 953 -7.96 -22.75 -21.07
CA PHE A 953 -7.21 -23.67 -20.25
C PHE A 953 -5.81 -23.12 -19.95
N GLN A 954 -5.45 -23.01 -18.68
CA GLN A 954 -4.14 -22.54 -18.24
C GLN A 954 -3.39 -23.64 -17.47
N ILE A 955 -2.11 -23.80 -17.77
CA ILE A 955 -1.18 -24.71 -17.09
C ILE A 955 -0.11 -23.87 -16.41
N TYR A 956 0.17 -24.14 -15.14
CA TYR A 956 1.28 -23.54 -14.41
C TYR A 956 2.20 -24.64 -13.90
N LYS A 957 3.47 -24.62 -14.32
CA LYS A 957 4.52 -25.59 -13.96
C LYS A 957 5.28 -25.08 -12.76
N GLN A 958 5.30 -25.82 -11.65
CA GLN A 958 6.06 -25.43 -10.46
C GLN A 958 7.34 -26.26 -10.33
N ALA A 959 8.47 -25.65 -10.71
CA ALA A 959 9.78 -26.13 -10.30
C ALA A 959 10.18 -25.40 -9.01
N THR A 960 9.95 -26.05 -7.87
CA THR A 960 10.68 -25.85 -6.60
C THR A 960 10.49 -24.58 -5.75
N THR A 961 9.70 -23.57 -6.16
CA THR A 961 9.37 -22.39 -5.32
C THR A 961 7.86 -22.13 -5.21
N MET A 962 7.34 -22.05 -3.97
CA MET A 962 5.91 -22.09 -3.61
C MET A 962 5.06 -20.81 -3.87
N PHE A 963 5.47 -19.90 -4.75
CA PHE A 963 4.67 -18.68 -5.01
C PHE A 963 4.51 -18.34 -6.49
N PHE A 964 3.29 -18.00 -6.88
CA PHE A 964 2.96 -17.38 -8.17
C PHE A 964 3.48 -15.94 -8.18
N SER A 965 3.96 -15.44 -9.32
CA SER A 965 4.32 -14.03 -9.47
C SER A 965 3.10 -13.15 -9.71
N ASP A 966 3.25 -11.84 -9.53
CA ASP A 966 2.20 -10.87 -9.87
C ASP A 966 1.75 -10.99 -11.34
N GLU A 967 2.64 -11.36 -12.25
CA GLU A 967 2.34 -11.61 -13.66
C GLU A 967 1.45 -12.85 -13.84
N ASP A 968 1.72 -13.94 -13.12
CA ASP A 968 0.87 -15.14 -13.15
C ASP A 968 -0.52 -14.82 -12.57
N TRP A 969 -0.61 -13.99 -11.53
CA TRP A 969 -1.88 -13.52 -10.99
C TRP A 969 -2.65 -12.65 -12.00
N GLN A 970 -1.98 -11.77 -12.74
CA GLN A 970 -2.62 -11.03 -13.84
C GLN A 970 -3.14 -11.99 -14.93
N GLY A 971 -2.41 -13.06 -15.23
CA GLY A 971 -2.85 -14.13 -16.13
C GLY A 971 -4.12 -14.84 -15.65
N VAL A 972 -4.18 -15.24 -14.38
CA VAL A 972 -5.34 -15.91 -13.77
C VAL A 972 -6.55 -14.97 -13.70
N ILE A 973 -6.40 -13.75 -13.18
CA ILE A 973 -7.53 -12.81 -13.04
C ILE A 973 -8.08 -12.35 -14.39
N SER A 974 -7.24 -12.24 -15.43
CA SER A 974 -7.72 -11.93 -16.78
C SER A 974 -8.59 -13.05 -17.36
N ASN A 975 -8.36 -14.29 -16.90
CA ASN A 975 -9.13 -15.45 -17.32
C ASN A 975 -10.44 -15.64 -16.53
N LEU A 976 -10.59 -15.04 -15.35
CA LEU A 976 -11.75 -15.23 -14.47
C LEU A 976 -12.65 -13.99 -14.48
N GLY A 977 -13.88 -14.12 -14.98
CA GLY A 977 -14.91 -13.08 -15.01
C GLY A 977 -16.14 -13.45 -14.19
N PRO A 978 -16.99 -12.48 -13.81
CA PRO A 978 -18.22 -12.74 -13.07
C PRO A 978 -19.15 -13.71 -13.83
N GLY A 979 -19.63 -14.75 -13.16
CA GLY A 979 -20.50 -15.78 -13.73
C GLY A 979 -19.79 -16.93 -14.45
N ASP A 980 -18.45 -16.90 -14.59
CA ASP A 980 -17.69 -17.94 -15.26
C ASP A 980 -17.71 -19.27 -14.49
N ASN A 981 -17.88 -20.38 -15.21
CA ASN A 981 -17.77 -21.73 -14.67
C ASN A 981 -16.32 -22.21 -14.80
N VAL A 982 -15.69 -22.49 -13.67
CA VAL A 982 -14.25 -22.73 -13.58
C VAL A 982 -13.99 -24.03 -12.83
N GLU A 983 -12.99 -24.79 -13.25
CA GLU A 983 -12.52 -25.96 -12.51
C GLU A 983 -11.01 -25.95 -12.43
N ILE A 984 -10.50 -26.13 -11.21
CA ILE A 984 -9.06 -26.22 -10.95
C ILE A 984 -8.69 -27.69 -10.73
N PHE A 985 -7.70 -28.20 -11.47
CA PHE A 985 -7.10 -29.51 -11.25
C PHE A 985 -5.66 -29.37 -10.77
N VAL A 986 -5.26 -30.28 -9.88
CA VAL A 986 -3.92 -30.33 -9.31
C VAL A 986 -3.21 -31.62 -9.74
N GLY A 987 -2.11 -31.48 -10.48
CA GLY A 987 -1.23 -32.58 -10.84
C GLY A 987 -0.18 -32.82 -9.75
N VAL A 988 -0.12 -34.04 -9.23
CA VAL A 988 0.80 -34.43 -8.16
C VAL A 988 1.74 -35.53 -8.67
N GLY A 989 3.01 -35.53 -8.26
CA GLY A 989 4.00 -36.51 -8.71
C GLY A 989 3.91 -37.86 -8.01
N ASP A 990 4.74 -38.81 -8.45
CA ASP A 990 4.65 -40.22 -8.08
C ASP A 990 4.69 -40.47 -6.56
N GLY A 991 3.76 -41.29 -6.07
CA GLY A 991 3.70 -41.73 -4.66
C GLY A 991 2.93 -40.80 -3.70
N ILE A 992 2.17 -39.84 -4.23
CA ILE A 992 1.29 -38.94 -3.44
C ILE A 992 -0.16 -39.14 -3.87
N THR A 993 -1.08 -39.21 -2.91
CA THR A 993 -2.53 -39.24 -3.17
C THR A 993 -3.21 -38.02 -2.55
N ALA A 994 -3.80 -37.14 -3.38
CA ALA A 994 -4.59 -36.03 -2.88
C ALA A 994 -5.93 -36.55 -2.31
N LYS A 995 -6.24 -36.14 -1.08
CA LYS A 995 -7.46 -36.52 -0.36
C LYS A 995 -8.53 -35.44 -0.50
N LYS A 996 -8.16 -34.16 -0.39
CA LYS A 996 -9.10 -33.04 -0.43
C LYS A 996 -8.43 -31.80 -1.01
N THR A 997 -9.12 -31.09 -1.89
CA THR A 997 -8.66 -29.83 -2.46
C THR A 997 -9.67 -28.73 -2.17
N ALA A 998 -9.22 -27.53 -1.82
CA ALA A 998 -10.08 -26.39 -1.57
C ALA A 998 -9.53 -25.11 -2.22
N VAL A 999 -10.43 -24.30 -2.75
CA VAL A 999 -10.15 -23.01 -3.39
C VAL A 999 -10.88 -21.92 -2.60
N TYR A 1000 -10.15 -20.90 -2.16
CA TYR A 1000 -10.69 -19.74 -1.47
C TYR A 1000 -10.56 -18.50 -2.35
N LEU A 1001 -11.67 -17.89 -2.75
CA LEU A 1001 -11.69 -16.63 -3.51
C LEU A 1001 -11.77 -15.46 -2.51
N ILE A 1002 -10.81 -14.53 -2.56
CA ILE A 1002 -10.65 -13.44 -1.59
C ILE A 1002 -11.10 -12.09 -2.18
N TYR A 1003 -11.90 -11.33 -1.46
CA TYR A 1003 -12.51 -10.07 -1.92
C TYR A 1003 -12.20 -8.88 -0.99
N GLY A 1004 -12.32 -7.66 -1.53
CA GLY A 1004 -11.95 -6.42 -0.83
C GLY A 1004 -13.09 -5.53 -0.31
N GLN A 1005 -14.37 -5.76 -0.67
CA GLN A 1005 -15.55 -5.00 -0.22
C GLN A 1005 -16.88 -5.78 -0.49
N SER A 1006 -17.99 -5.37 0.14
CA SER A 1006 -19.22 -6.17 0.38
C SER A 1006 -20.07 -6.56 -0.85
N ILE A 1007 -20.55 -7.81 -0.90
CA ILE A 1007 -21.62 -8.31 -1.80
C ILE A 1007 -22.96 -8.24 -1.05
N THR A 1008 -23.63 -7.09 -1.06
CA THR A 1008 -24.96 -7.00 -0.41
C THR A 1008 -25.92 -6.17 -1.25
N MET A 1009 -26.57 -6.81 -2.22
CA MET A 1009 -27.96 -6.54 -2.57
C MET A 1009 -28.53 -7.67 -3.45
N ARG A 1010 -28.86 -8.82 -2.85
CA ARG A 1010 -29.97 -9.68 -3.35
C ARG A 1010 -30.43 -10.84 -2.48
N LEU A 1011 -29.70 -11.24 -1.42
CA LEU A 1011 -30.16 -12.34 -0.55
C LEU A 1011 -31.39 -12.00 0.32
N GLU A 1012 -31.74 -10.72 0.48
CA GLU A 1012 -33.01 -10.31 1.11
C GLU A 1012 -34.22 -10.36 0.15
N SER A 1013 -34.01 -10.51 -1.16
CA SER A 1013 -35.11 -10.62 -2.14
C SER A 1013 -35.65 -12.05 -2.33
N LEU A 1014 -35.09 -13.04 -1.62
CA LEU A 1014 -35.55 -14.43 -1.64
C LEU A 1014 -36.11 -14.92 -0.29
N GLY A 1015 -36.31 -14.04 0.70
CA GLY A 1015 -37.19 -14.30 1.84
C GLY A 1015 -36.82 -15.50 2.73
N LEU A 1016 -35.53 -15.71 3.01
CA LEU A 1016 -35.09 -16.67 4.03
C LEU A 1016 -34.37 -15.92 5.15
N SER A 1017 -35.05 -15.75 6.29
CA SER A 1017 -34.50 -15.12 7.49
C SER A 1017 -33.61 -16.10 8.25
N ALA A 1018 -32.39 -15.70 8.58
CA ALA A 1018 -31.62 -16.32 9.65
C ALA A 1018 -31.50 -15.31 10.80
N GLN A 1019 -32.12 -15.64 11.94
CA GLN A 1019 -31.94 -14.94 13.20
C GLN A 1019 -30.53 -15.19 13.75
N GLU A 1020 -29.92 -14.15 14.31
CA GLU A 1020 -28.64 -14.20 15.02
C GLU A 1020 -28.78 -14.69 16.47
N SER A 1021 -27.62 -15.17 16.98
CA SER A 1021 -27.08 -15.09 18.35
C SER A 1021 -26.98 -16.42 19.15
N PRO A 1022 -26.15 -16.52 20.21
CA PRO A 1022 -24.72 -16.85 20.15
C PRO A 1022 -24.28 -17.95 21.17
N GLU A 1023 -22.97 -18.20 21.25
CA GLU A 1023 -22.21 -18.90 22.32
C GLU A 1023 -21.91 -20.42 22.22
N LEU A 1024 -20.65 -20.72 22.57
CA LEU A 1024 -20.00 -22.02 22.69
C LEU A 1024 -20.58 -22.86 23.84
N SER A 1025 -20.85 -24.15 23.61
CA SER A 1025 -20.61 -25.20 24.63
C SER A 1025 -20.54 -26.61 24.02
N VAL A 1026 -19.62 -27.40 24.58
CA VAL A 1026 -19.35 -28.82 24.31
C VAL A 1026 -20.41 -29.67 25.01
N ILE A 1027 -21.16 -30.52 24.28
CA ILE A 1027 -21.83 -31.72 24.85
C ILE A 1027 -21.81 -32.88 23.83
N LEU A 1028 -21.42 -34.06 24.34
CA LEU A 1028 -21.27 -35.36 23.69
C LEU A 1028 -22.61 -36.06 23.36
N LEU A 1029 -22.68 -36.66 22.14
CA LEU A 1029 -23.29 -37.96 21.74
C LEU A 1029 -24.81 -38.22 21.99
N PRO A 1030 -25.51 -39.13 21.24
CA PRO A 1030 -24.99 -40.41 20.74
C PRO A 1030 -25.42 -40.90 19.33
N LYS A 1031 -24.68 -41.94 18.92
CA LYS A 1031 -24.88 -42.85 17.79
C LYS A 1031 -26.33 -43.33 17.63
N MET A 1032 -26.81 -43.40 16.38
CA MET A 1032 -27.71 -44.46 15.94
C MET A 1032 -27.28 -45.03 14.59
N SER A 1033 -27.16 -46.36 14.59
CA SER A 1033 -26.82 -47.26 13.52
C SER A 1033 -27.95 -47.42 12.50
N ALA A 1034 -27.61 -47.59 11.22
CA ALA A 1034 -28.42 -48.44 10.33
C ALA A 1034 -27.55 -49.01 9.19
N ARG A 1035 -27.66 -50.33 9.03
CA ARG A 1035 -27.07 -51.15 7.97
C ARG A 1035 -27.85 -51.01 6.64
N PRO A 1036 -27.27 -51.47 5.51
CA PRO A 1036 -27.77 -51.23 4.15
C PRO A 1036 -28.71 -52.33 3.66
N THR A 1037 -29.63 -52.00 2.75
CA THR A 1037 -30.18 -52.95 1.75
C THR A 1037 -30.84 -52.21 0.57
N ASN A 1038 -30.29 -52.49 -0.61
CA ASN A 1038 -30.83 -52.66 -1.97
C ASN A 1038 -32.24 -52.20 -2.39
N ASP A 1039 -32.25 -51.78 -3.66
CA ASP A 1039 -33.21 -52.07 -4.73
C ASP A 1039 -34.36 -51.10 -5.08
N VAL A 1040 -34.35 -50.75 -6.38
CA VAL A 1040 -35.46 -50.49 -7.32
C VAL A 1040 -35.92 -49.03 -7.56
N GLU A 1041 -35.80 -48.69 -8.86
CA GLU A 1041 -36.39 -47.65 -9.71
C GLU A 1041 -37.57 -46.80 -9.18
N MET A 1042 -37.58 -45.49 -9.50
CA MET A 1042 -38.82 -44.78 -9.87
C MET A 1042 -38.60 -43.49 -10.71
N LYS A 1043 -38.97 -43.59 -12.00
CA LYS A 1043 -39.74 -42.66 -12.86
C LYS A 1043 -39.45 -41.14 -12.90
N ALA A 1044 -39.16 -40.70 -14.13
CA ALA A 1044 -39.19 -39.33 -14.62
C ALA A 1044 -40.58 -38.65 -14.57
N LYS A 1045 -40.63 -37.36 -14.21
CA LYS A 1045 -41.73 -36.42 -14.50
C LYS A 1045 -41.20 -35.20 -15.26
N LYS A 1046 -41.74 -34.97 -16.46
CA LYS A 1046 -41.50 -33.82 -17.36
C LYS A 1046 -42.10 -32.52 -16.78
N PRO A 1047 -41.48 -31.34 -17.00
CA PRO A 1047 -42.14 -30.05 -16.80
C PRO A 1047 -42.88 -29.56 -18.05
N LYS A 1048 -43.89 -28.69 -17.80
CA LYS A 1048 -44.97 -28.25 -18.69
C LYS A 1048 -44.51 -27.34 -19.85
N LYS A 1049 -45.08 -27.57 -21.04
CA LYS A 1049 -44.77 -26.95 -22.36
C LYS A 1049 -45.28 -25.51 -22.61
N ASN A 1050 -45.88 -24.79 -21.66
CA ASN A 1050 -46.67 -23.59 -21.98
C ASN A 1050 -46.02 -22.20 -21.73
N ILE A 1051 -44.75 -22.13 -21.32
CA ILE A 1051 -44.06 -20.83 -21.09
C ILE A 1051 -43.12 -20.47 -22.25
N ILE A 1052 -42.53 -21.46 -22.92
CA ILE A 1052 -41.52 -21.26 -23.99
C ILE A 1052 -42.17 -20.77 -25.30
N SER A 1053 -43.44 -21.10 -25.58
CA SER A 1053 -44.15 -20.63 -26.78
C SER A 1053 -44.51 -19.14 -26.72
N LYS A 1054 -44.84 -18.62 -25.53
CA LYS A 1054 -45.13 -17.19 -25.32
C LYS A 1054 -43.86 -16.32 -25.45
N ILE A 1055 -42.72 -16.80 -24.96
CA ILE A 1055 -41.43 -16.09 -25.05
C ILE A 1055 -40.93 -16.02 -26.51
N ARG A 1056 -41.09 -17.09 -27.31
CA ARG A 1056 -40.72 -17.07 -28.74
C ARG A 1056 -41.57 -16.12 -29.60
N SER A 1057 -42.84 -15.89 -29.23
CA SER A 1057 -43.71 -14.93 -29.91
C SER A 1057 -43.24 -13.48 -29.70
N ILE A 1058 -42.89 -13.13 -28.46
CA ILE A 1058 -42.43 -11.79 -28.07
C ILE A 1058 -41.07 -11.46 -28.71
N VAL A 1059 -40.14 -12.43 -28.74
CA VAL A 1059 -38.82 -12.25 -29.37
C VAL A 1059 -38.93 -12.09 -30.90
N ARG A 1060 -39.91 -12.70 -31.56
CA ARG A 1060 -40.19 -12.48 -32.99
C ARG A 1060 -40.78 -11.09 -33.27
N ALA A 1061 -41.67 -10.60 -32.42
CA ALA A 1061 -42.25 -9.26 -32.55
C ALA A 1061 -41.19 -8.15 -32.38
N LEU A 1062 -40.28 -8.29 -31.41
CA LEU A 1062 -39.17 -7.37 -31.19
C LEU A 1062 -38.15 -7.35 -32.35
N LYS A 1063 -37.87 -8.51 -32.97
CA LYS A 1063 -36.98 -8.57 -34.15
C LYS A 1063 -37.59 -7.87 -35.38
N CYS A 1064 -38.90 -7.97 -35.59
CA CYS A 1064 -39.58 -7.23 -36.67
C CYS A 1064 -39.58 -5.71 -36.43
N PHE A 1065 -39.76 -5.27 -35.18
CA PHE A 1065 -39.77 -3.84 -34.83
C PHE A 1065 -38.40 -3.16 -35.03
N VAL A 1066 -37.31 -3.85 -34.66
CA VAL A 1066 -35.94 -3.35 -34.87
C VAL A 1066 -35.57 -3.32 -36.36
N SER A 1067 -36.07 -4.26 -37.15
CA SER A 1067 -35.80 -4.30 -38.61
C SER A 1067 -36.52 -3.18 -39.36
N ILE A 1068 -37.72 -2.79 -38.93
CA ILE A 1068 -38.48 -1.65 -39.50
C ILE A 1068 -37.81 -0.31 -39.16
N ILE A 1069 -37.28 -0.16 -37.94
CA ILE A 1069 -36.56 1.06 -37.52
C ILE A 1069 -35.26 1.23 -38.32
N ILE A 1070 -34.54 0.13 -38.60
CA ILE A 1070 -33.30 0.17 -39.40
C ILE A 1070 -33.61 0.56 -40.86
N ILE A 1071 -34.73 0.09 -41.43
CA ILE A 1071 -35.15 0.44 -42.81
C ILE A 1071 -35.55 1.91 -42.92
N ILE A 1072 -36.18 2.50 -41.89
CA ILE A 1072 -36.56 3.92 -41.86
C ILE A 1072 -35.33 4.84 -41.72
N ILE A 1073 -34.28 4.40 -41.01
CA ILE A 1073 -33.06 5.19 -40.81
C ILE A 1073 -32.16 5.22 -42.06
N THR A 1074 -32.29 4.23 -42.97
CA THR A 1074 -31.43 4.13 -44.16
C THR A 1074 -31.97 4.76 -45.45
N SER A 1075 -33.17 5.38 -45.46
CA SER A 1075 -33.83 5.80 -46.72
C SER A 1075 -33.97 7.33 -46.95
N VAL A 1076 -33.25 8.19 -46.24
CA VAL A 1076 -33.35 9.65 -46.45
C VAL A 1076 -32.07 10.22 -47.08
N GLN A 1077 -32.14 10.56 -48.37
CA GLN A 1077 -31.13 11.36 -49.07
C GLN A 1077 -31.36 12.88 -48.89
N PRO A 1078 -30.32 13.73 -48.97
CA PRO A 1078 -30.43 15.17 -48.72
C PRO A 1078 -30.45 16.01 -50.00
N THR A 1079 -31.53 16.75 -50.28
CA THR A 1079 -31.52 17.87 -51.25
C THR A 1079 -32.55 18.96 -50.91
N GLN A 1080 -32.04 20.19 -50.67
CA GLN A 1080 -32.65 21.53 -50.85
C GLN A 1080 -33.91 21.88 -50.03
N ILE A 1081 -34.25 23.10 -49.57
CA ILE A 1081 -33.68 24.46 -49.46
C ILE A 1081 -34.63 25.26 -48.50
N HIS A 1082 -34.07 26.21 -47.73
CA HIS A 1082 -34.60 27.45 -47.09
C HIS A 1082 -36.07 27.62 -46.58
N THR A 1083 -36.27 28.12 -45.32
CA THR A 1083 -36.65 29.53 -44.93
C THR A 1083 -37.17 29.69 -43.47
N ILE A 1084 -36.38 30.38 -42.61
CA ILE A 1084 -36.64 31.40 -41.52
C ILE A 1084 -37.71 31.18 -40.35
N PRO A 1085 -37.80 32.00 -39.26
CA PRO A 1085 -37.41 31.71 -37.83
C PRO A 1085 -38.58 31.96 -36.80
N PRO A 1086 -38.39 32.41 -35.53
CA PRO A 1086 -37.73 31.85 -34.32
C PRO A 1086 -38.67 31.83 -33.06
N TYR A 1087 -38.59 30.84 -32.15
CA TYR A 1087 -38.81 31.06 -30.69
C TYR A 1087 -38.13 29.92 -29.89
N PHE A 1088 -37.22 30.31 -28.98
CA PHE A 1088 -36.34 29.51 -28.10
C PHE A 1088 -37.11 28.79 -26.95
N PRO A 1089 -36.52 27.94 -26.07
CA PRO A 1089 -35.26 27.17 -26.12
C PRO A 1089 -35.32 25.71 -25.54
N VAL A 1090 -34.13 25.07 -25.52
CA VAL A 1090 -33.60 24.04 -24.58
C VAL A 1090 -33.49 22.60 -25.13
N ILE A 1091 -32.25 22.09 -24.99
CA ILE A 1091 -31.74 20.71 -25.10
C ILE A 1091 -31.34 20.26 -26.52
N LEU A 1092 -30.04 20.35 -26.82
CA LEU A 1092 -29.19 19.24 -27.30
C LEU A 1092 -27.78 19.76 -27.68
N LYS A 1093 -26.80 19.49 -26.80
CA LYS A 1093 -25.45 19.14 -27.23
C LYS A 1093 -24.99 17.90 -26.46
N PRO A 1094 -24.20 17.03 -27.11
CA PRO A 1094 -23.89 15.69 -26.65
C PRO A 1094 -22.81 15.75 -25.58
N PHE A 1095 -23.06 15.11 -24.46
CA PHE A 1095 -22.03 14.80 -23.47
C PHE A 1095 -22.06 13.32 -23.13
N ASN A 1096 -20.86 12.75 -23.17
CA ASN A 1096 -20.43 11.51 -22.55
C ASN A 1096 -21.24 11.15 -21.30
N ILE A 1097 -21.65 9.89 -21.22
CA ILE A 1097 -22.12 9.27 -19.98
C ILE A 1097 -21.38 7.93 -19.82
N TYR A 1098 -20.26 7.96 -19.09
CA TYR A 1098 -20.06 7.04 -17.99
C TYR A 1098 -20.92 7.57 -16.83
N LYS A 1099 -22.07 6.95 -16.56
CA LYS A 1099 -22.76 7.06 -15.27
C LYS A 1099 -23.48 5.74 -14.96
N THR A 1100 -23.52 5.47 -13.67
CA THR A 1100 -23.93 4.29 -12.93
C THR A 1100 -25.43 3.97 -12.98
N PRO A 1101 -25.86 2.75 -12.59
CA PRO A 1101 -27.23 2.26 -12.78
C PRO A 1101 -28.33 2.82 -11.84
N SER A 1102 -28.01 3.73 -10.91
CA SER A 1102 -28.94 4.12 -9.83
C SER A 1102 -29.77 5.39 -10.07
N GLN A 1103 -29.71 6.01 -11.25
CA GLN A 1103 -30.57 7.17 -11.62
C GLN A 1103 -31.57 6.90 -12.75
N LEU A 1104 -31.75 5.64 -13.18
CA LEU A 1104 -32.75 5.24 -14.18
C LEU A 1104 -34.09 4.78 -13.59
N CYS A 1105 -34.21 4.66 -12.26
CA CYS A 1105 -35.45 4.22 -11.61
C CYS A 1105 -36.41 5.34 -11.17
N SER A 1106 -36.10 6.62 -11.38
CA SER A 1106 -37.02 7.73 -10.98
C SER A 1106 -37.63 8.53 -12.13
N VAL A 1107 -37.45 8.09 -13.39
CA VAL A 1107 -38.05 8.74 -14.57
C VAL A 1107 -38.99 7.79 -15.34
N ALA A 1108 -39.10 6.53 -14.92
CA ALA A 1108 -39.98 5.53 -15.52
C ALA A 1108 -41.20 5.15 -14.65
N TRP A 1109 -41.55 5.96 -13.63
CA TRP A 1109 -42.71 5.73 -12.76
C TRP A 1109 -43.70 6.90 -12.74
N GLY A 1110 -43.93 7.50 -13.91
CA GLY A 1110 -44.90 8.56 -14.06
C GLY A 1110 -45.30 8.69 -15.51
N LEU A 1111 -46.02 7.68 -16.03
CA LEU A 1111 -46.93 7.73 -17.19
C LEU A 1111 -47.27 6.29 -17.60
N MET A 1112 -48.25 5.68 -16.92
CA MET A 1112 -49.33 4.88 -17.50
C MET A 1112 -50.16 4.26 -16.36
N VAL A 1113 -51.26 4.93 -16.04
CA VAL A 1113 -52.47 4.32 -15.46
C VAL A 1113 -53.40 4.07 -16.66
N ASP A 1114 -53.86 2.82 -16.73
CA ASP A 1114 -54.94 2.14 -17.47
C ASP A 1114 -56.03 2.95 -18.21
N PRO A 1115 -56.83 2.31 -19.12
CA PRO A 1115 -56.90 0.87 -19.44
C PRO A 1115 -56.64 0.47 -20.91
#